data_AF-A0A2V7MP31-F1
#
_entry.id   AF-A0A2V7MP31-F1
#
_cell.length_a   1.000
_cell.length_b   1.000
_cell.length_c   1.000
_cell.angle_alpha   90.00
_cell.angle_beta   90.00
_cell.angle_gamma   90.00
#
_symmetry.space_group_name_H-M   'P 1'
#
loop_
_entity.id
_entity.type
_entity.pdbx_description
1 polymer ?
#
loop_
_entity_poly.entity_id
_entity_poly.type
_entity_poly.pdbx_seq_one_letter_code
_entity_poly.pdbx_strand_id
1 'polypeptide(L)'
;MLHRPVAGLGCHHRARHGGVRAGRPGGNRGVAGDAGRGRRDGGGAARVRPGARGAAGERQLAAAAGPRRRDAHVRDGAARGRARAGGRARRQGGRIGGGRSDVLHHRRRRATRDRGGPRGGRDGAAGPLDSCRSARVVTAEALAARRQEIARSADLGALLAHLTARAAPLLERLPPIPTVKALLSADGGVCPDDGAALVFDPWSPHEHRCPRCGTTWSGERHDRHWARFQHLWVAERAVHLATLGALADNAAAAGRASEILRAYARSYWTYPNRDNVLGPSRLFFSTYLESIWILNYLAAAVLLRASGRLDDATAQGVGQVADEAANLIGEFDEGFSNRQTWNDAALAAIAVWFEDEELAARAIESPTGLLAHLSRGFGRDGLWYEGENYHLFALRGFLTGAAWARAAGVDVGEEPALGRLEAALLAPALTALPDFTFPARKDSRFGVSLAQPMYLELWEVGLRYVGSGETLKDSLTVAGEGKRELESWLHALYGVPPIQLEVFDSYLHDAPSDPLPRPPGSPLGSPVSRGRLSWWALLHMLPELPSDVSPWTPRSVLLESQGLAVLRAGERYVSLECGQLGGGHGHPDRLHLTLHADGVHWLPDFGTGSYVARDLFWYRSTRAHNAPRLDGGTGESGDATCETFDAPGDWAWTRGRYGAVTRTVVAGPAYVLDVVELASREEHLLELPWHFQGRSDVTTPGRWEDGELAGEFVTHVERFVPHPGVPVVVQVVADSRQLSALFLLEGELLRAEGPGLPGRGTRAPFYVVRARGRAVRLVTVLEPMAEAAHVRGVRVKGGVIEVETTSGVDRHTPSAAAWEIASGATRLRLAGARDPEPPFQPLVQLDPPKPAVAAALRVDRTPPLDGTCDGFDASEPLRLDLEDQYRRSEEPYSGPEDFSAVAYAGWDDAALYLAVEVTKPDLCVRAPPGDAPPLRLDNEPDDIHSDGLQVYLRHPETSDVAGFLVVPEGRDSGSVRVRGAGDRPGVPGSVRGAWRRTQQGYRVTIAVAWPEWHHAHVGGQVGFDLIINEMLPGRERRAGQLVWSGGNGWVWLRGDRQDPERFGILELVG
;
A
#
# COMPACT_ATOMS: atom_id res chain seq x y z
N MET A 1 -3.50 18.82 -38.23
CA MET A 1 -2.31 19.60 -38.64
C MET A 1 -2.05 20.70 -37.62
N LEU A 2 -0.91 20.59 -36.94
CA LEU A 2 -0.12 21.66 -36.29
C LEU A 2 -0.87 22.64 -35.36
N HIS A 3 -0.92 22.31 -34.06
CA HIS A 3 -1.04 23.33 -33.02
C HIS A 3 0.36 23.79 -32.57
N ARG A 4 0.60 25.09 -32.78
CA ARG A 4 1.78 25.84 -32.31
C ARG A 4 1.87 25.87 -30.78
N PRO A 5 3.08 25.85 -30.21
CA PRO A 5 3.31 26.10 -28.79
C PRO A 5 3.28 27.61 -28.48
N VAL A 6 2.64 27.99 -27.38
CA VAL A 6 2.78 29.33 -26.80
C VAL A 6 3.98 29.30 -25.85
N ALA A 7 4.93 30.18 -26.10
CA ALA A 7 6.18 30.31 -25.37
C ALA A 7 6.01 31.03 -24.02
N GLY A 8 6.63 30.45 -22.99
CA GLY A 8 7.53 31.14 -22.06
C GLY A 8 6.96 32.28 -21.21
N LEU A 9 6.32 31.94 -20.10
CA LEU A 9 6.28 32.79 -18.90
C LEU A 9 7.39 32.31 -17.95
N GLY A 10 8.34 33.21 -17.68
CA GLY A 10 9.58 32.92 -16.97
C GLY A 10 9.37 32.40 -15.54
N CYS A 11 10.06 31.30 -15.24
CA CYS A 11 10.20 30.75 -13.91
C CYS A 11 11.04 31.71 -13.03
N HIS A 12 10.37 32.40 -12.10
CA HIS A 12 11.01 32.99 -10.94
C HIS A 12 10.46 32.34 -9.67
N HIS A 13 10.87 31.10 -9.42
CA HIS A 13 10.79 30.49 -8.09
C HIS A 13 12.18 30.41 -7.49
N ARG A 14 12.61 31.51 -6.85
CA ARG A 14 13.61 31.42 -5.78
C ARG A 14 12.88 30.89 -4.55
N ALA A 15 13.14 29.64 -4.18
CA ALA A 15 12.87 29.14 -2.84
C ALA A 15 13.59 30.07 -1.84
N ARG A 16 12.83 30.86 -1.08
CA ARG A 16 13.39 31.65 0.03
C ARG A 16 13.38 30.78 1.28
N HIS A 17 14.60 30.52 1.75
CA HIS A 17 14.99 30.09 3.07
C HIS A 17 14.05 30.53 4.20
N GLY A 18 13.54 29.55 4.95
CA GLY A 18 13.03 29.71 6.32
C GLY A 18 14.00 29.06 7.31
N GLY A 19 15.26 29.51 7.34
CA GLY A 19 16.23 29.05 8.34
C GLY A 19 16.04 29.79 9.66
N VAL A 20 15.63 29.08 10.71
CA VAL A 20 15.68 29.57 12.10
C VAL A 20 17.04 29.18 12.67
N ARG A 21 17.96 30.14 12.80
CA ARG A 21 19.18 29.99 13.59
C ARG A 21 18.83 30.10 15.07
N ALA A 22 19.01 29.03 15.84
CA ALA A 22 18.93 29.07 17.31
C ALA A 22 20.31 29.36 17.90
N GLY A 23 20.40 30.46 18.67
CA GLY A 23 21.57 30.83 19.45
C GLY A 23 21.63 30.08 20.79
N ARG A 24 22.85 29.73 21.21
CA ARG A 24 23.19 29.16 22.52
C ARG A 24 22.64 30.00 23.70
N PRO A 25 22.15 29.39 24.80
CA PRO A 25 22.01 30.09 26.06
C PRO A 25 23.31 29.95 26.89
N GLY A 26 24.05 31.05 27.01
CA GLY A 26 25.09 31.21 28.03
C GLY A 26 24.46 31.70 29.33
N GLY A 27 24.63 30.94 30.42
CA GLY A 27 24.29 31.39 31.77
C GLY A 27 25.32 32.39 32.30
N ASN A 28 24.90 33.29 33.19
CA ASN A 28 25.49 33.44 34.52
C ASN A 28 24.75 34.46 35.42
N ARG A 29 24.91 34.26 36.74
CA ARG A 29 24.71 35.16 37.91
C ARG A 29 23.29 35.26 38.48
N GLY A 30 23.08 35.23 39.80
CA GLY A 30 23.99 35.22 40.94
C GLY A 30 23.19 35.24 42.25
N VAL A 31 23.84 34.81 43.34
CA VAL A 31 23.32 34.53 44.68
C VAL A 31 23.37 35.76 45.60
N ALA A 32 22.36 35.91 46.48
CA ALA A 32 22.39 36.37 47.89
C ALA A 32 20.95 36.21 48.43
N GLY A 33 20.59 35.71 49.61
CA GLY A 33 21.28 35.49 50.89
C GLY A 33 20.44 36.14 51.99
N ASP A 34 19.76 35.37 52.85
CA ASP A 34 19.93 35.36 54.33
C ASP A 34 18.69 34.88 55.16
N ALA A 35 19.03 34.22 56.27
CA ALA A 35 18.37 34.03 57.57
C ALA A 35 17.09 33.16 57.77
N GLY A 36 17.27 32.05 58.51
CA GLY A 36 16.49 31.84 59.75
C GLY A 36 16.04 30.41 60.14
N ARG A 37 16.82 29.76 61.03
CA ARG A 37 16.43 28.86 62.18
C ARG A 37 15.50 27.63 61.90
N GLY A 38 15.73 26.41 62.40
CA GLY A 38 16.75 25.86 63.29
C GLY A 38 16.47 24.39 63.70
N ARG A 39 17.52 23.75 64.23
CA ARG A 39 17.62 22.68 65.26
C ARG A 39 17.00 21.27 65.07
N ARG A 40 17.91 20.28 65.30
CA ARG A 40 17.80 19.01 66.09
C ARG A 40 17.05 17.84 65.44
N ASP A 41 17.46 16.57 65.48
CA ASP A 41 18.47 15.76 66.21
C ASP A 41 19.02 14.63 65.27
N GLY A 42 20.29 14.20 65.34
CA GLY A 42 20.75 12.96 66.02
C GLY A 42 20.38 11.65 65.28
N GLY A 43 21.23 10.69 64.90
CA GLY A 43 22.67 10.43 65.04
C GLY A 43 22.96 8.92 64.80
N GLY A 44 24.17 8.58 64.31
CA GLY A 44 24.80 7.24 64.39
C GLY A 44 24.71 6.38 63.11
N ALA A 45 25.77 5.74 62.60
CA ALA A 45 27.09 5.47 63.15
C ALA A 45 28.16 5.11 62.09
N ALA A 46 29.42 5.44 62.43
CA ALA A 46 30.69 4.74 62.17
C ALA A 46 31.11 4.49 60.70
N ARG A 47 32.38 4.55 60.25
CA ARG A 47 33.75 4.77 60.76
C ARG A 47 34.60 4.60 59.46
N VAL A 48 35.48 5.48 59.01
CA VAL A 48 36.94 5.54 59.31
C VAL A 48 37.60 6.28 58.13
N ARG A 49 38.42 7.29 58.46
CA ARG A 49 39.46 7.97 57.65
C ARG A 49 40.77 7.15 57.73
N PRO A 50 41.92 7.45 57.07
CA PRO A 50 42.44 8.77 56.60
C PRO A 50 43.13 8.67 55.22
N GLY A 51 43.77 9.66 54.62
CA GLY A 51 44.24 11.02 54.91
C GLY A 51 44.71 11.62 53.57
N ALA A 52 45.47 12.70 53.42
CA ALA A 52 46.03 13.73 54.28
C ALA A 52 46.59 14.82 53.33
N ARG A 53 46.57 16.10 53.77
CA ARG A 53 47.49 17.22 53.41
C ARG A 53 47.50 17.68 51.94
N GLY A 54 47.54 18.95 51.60
CA GLY A 54 47.68 20.20 52.35
C GLY A 54 48.06 21.32 51.36
N ALA A 55 47.64 22.56 51.67
CA ALA A 55 48.30 23.86 51.47
C ALA A 55 49.05 24.15 50.13
N ALA A 56 49.13 25.37 49.61
CA ALA A 56 48.60 26.71 49.85
C ALA A 56 49.36 27.63 48.85
N GLY A 57 48.88 28.86 48.68
CA GLY A 57 49.68 29.97 48.13
C GLY A 57 49.40 30.35 46.68
N GLU A 58 49.39 31.61 46.27
CA GLU A 58 49.28 32.91 46.93
C GLU A 58 49.35 33.95 45.80
N ARG A 59 48.64 35.09 45.92
CA ARG A 59 49.01 36.45 45.44
C ARG A 59 49.09 36.65 43.90
N GLN A 60 48.81 37.80 43.30
CA GLN A 60 48.61 39.18 43.73
C GLN A 60 48.04 40.01 42.53
N LEU A 61 47.15 40.98 42.83
CA LEU A 61 47.15 42.42 42.42
C LEU A 61 47.81 42.81 41.06
N ALA A 62 47.35 43.77 40.25
CA ALA A 62 46.31 44.81 40.29
C ALA A 62 46.25 45.51 38.90
N ALA A 63 45.26 46.38 38.73
CA ALA A 63 44.88 47.12 37.52
C ALA A 63 45.80 48.30 37.12
N ALA A 64 45.69 48.78 35.86
CA ALA A 64 45.03 50.05 35.49
C ALA A 64 45.52 50.69 34.17
N ALA A 65 44.57 51.40 33.53
CA ALA A 65 44.70 52.60 32.67
C ALA A 65 45.00 52.46 31.16
N GLY A 66 44.05 52.95 30.34
CA GLY A 66 44.25 53.40 28.94
C GLY A 66 44.82 54.83 28.88
N PRO A 67 44.47 55.72 27.91
CA PRO A 67 43.78 55.56 26.61
C PRO A 67 44.46 56.37 25.45
N ARG A 68 43.86 56.35 24.23
CA ARG A 68 43.75 57.45 23.19
C ARG A 68 43.60 56.81 21.78
N ARG A 69 42.42 56.84 21.14
CA ARG A 69 41.76 57.88 20.30
C ARG A 69 42.41 58.15 18.92
N ARG A 70 41.65 57.87 17.84
CA ARG A 70 41.05 58.82 16.86
C ARG A 70 40.47 58.01 15.67
N ASP A 71 39.15 58.02 15.47
CA ASP A 71 38.34 58.84 14.52
C ASP A 71 38.11 58.04 13.21
N ALA A 72 36.94 57.93 12.58
CA ALA A 72 35.81 58.85 12.45
C ALA A 72 34.49 58.06 12.13
N HIS A 73 33.40 58.37 12.86
CA HIS A 73 32.13 58.99 12.42
C HIS A 73 31.18 58.15 11.53
N VAL A 74 30.03 57.64 12.04
CA VAL A 74 28.74 58.31 12.39
C VAL A 74 27.83 58.42 11.14
N ARG A 75 26.54 58.03 11.07
CA ARG A 75 25.35 58.22 11.95
C ARG A 75 24.22 57.26 11.46
N ASP A 76 23.56 56.51 12.34
CA ASP A 76 22.21 56.71 12.94
C ASP A 76 20.98 56.42 12.06
N GLY A 77 20.02 55.71 12.66
CA GLY A 77 18.61 55.73 12.22
C GLY A 77 17.77 54.53 12.67
N ALA A 78 17.37 54.49 13.93
CA ALA A 78 16.52 53.47 14.56
C ALA A 78 15.05 53.48 14.08
N ALA A 79 14.33 52.34 14.19
CA ALA A 79 13.00 52.27 14.82
C ALA A 79 12.36 50.87 14.89
N ARG A 80 12.06 50.48 16.15
CA ARG A 80 10.81 49.86 16.65
C ARG A 80 10.53 48.37 16.36
N GLY A 81 10.72 47.59 17.43
CA GLY A 81 10.16 46.26 17.58
C GLY A 81 8.65 46.25 17.82
N ARG A 82 8.01 45.18 17.34
CA ARG A 82 6.76 44.63 17.87
C ARG A 82 6.99 43.15 18.11
N ALA A 83 6.94 42.76 19.38
CA ALA A 83 6.94 41.37 19.81
C ALA A 83 5.65 40.69 19.32
N ARG A 84 5.78 39.51 18.69
CA ARG A 84 4.72 38.51 18.62
C ARG A 84 5.32 37.15 18.93
N ALA A 85 4.74 36.50 19.93
CA ALA A 85 5.10 35.20 20.45
C ALA A 85 5.00 34.12 19.37
N GLY A 86 5.98 33.21 19.33
CA GLY A 86 5.86 31.94 18.62
C GLY A 86 4.97 31.00 19.43
N GLY A 87 3.79 30.70 18.92
CA GLY A 87 2.87 29.72 19.48
C GLY A 87 2.52 28.69 18.42
N ARG A 88 2.52 27.40 18.80
CA ARG A 88 1.81 26.34 18.08
C ARG A 88 0.37 26.83 17.83
N ALA A 89 -0.07 26.90 16.59
CA ALA A 89 -1.42 27.34 16.26
C ALA A 89 -2.41 26.26 16.72
N ARG A 90 -2.96 26.42 17.93
CA ARG A 90 -4.09 25.60 18.38
C ARG A 90 -5.29 25.94 17.50
N ARG A 91 -5.83 24.97 16.76
CA ARG A 91 -7.13 25.11 16.10
C ARG A 91 -8.20 25.21 17.19
N GLN A 92 -8.82 26.38 17.35
CA GLN A 92 -9.94 26.53 18.28
C GLN A 92 -11.22 26.12 17.56
N GLY A 93 -11.92 25.10 18.07
CA GLY A 93 -13.26 24.77 17.61
C GLY A 93 -14.19 25.98 17.79
N GLY A 94 -14.67 26.56 16.69
CA GLY A 94 -15.58 27.70 16.75
C GLY A 94 -16.89 27.35 17.45
N ARG A 95 -17.37 28.23 18.34
CA ARG A 95 -18.80 28.29 18.72
C ARG A 95 -19.51 29.08 17.63
N ILE A 96 -20.35 28.43 16.82
CA ILE A 96 -21.04 29.13 15.73
C ILE A 96 -22.55 29.09 15.94
N GLY A 97 -23.08 30.27 16.30
CA GLY A 97 -24.48 30.61 16.15
C GLY A 97 -24.86 30.68 14.66
N GLY A 98 -26.11 30.33 14.37
CA GLY A 98 -26.61 30.06 13.03
C GLY A 98 -26.22 31.08 11.95
N GLY A 99 -25.64 30.54 10.87
CA GLY A 99 -25.54 31.20 9.57
C GLY A 99 -24.12 31.48 9.09
N ARG A 100 -23.56 30.58 8.27
CA ARG A 100 -22.73 30.87 7.07
C ARG A 100 -22.30 29.58 6.34
N SER A 101 -22.15 29.73 5.02
CA SER A 101 -22.25 28.70 3.98
C SER A 101 -20.88 28.32 3.42
N ASP A 102 -20.59 27.02 3.37
CA ASP A 102 -19.47 26.32 2.70
C ASP A 102 -18.04 26.66 3.20
N VAL A 103 -17.16 25.65 3.41
CA VAL A 103 -15.77 25.84 3.91
C VAL A 103 -14.85 26.46 2.84
N LEU A 104 -15.00 26.03 1.58
CA LEU A 104 -14.29 26.61 0.43
C LEU A 104 -15.16 27.67 -0.23
N HIS A 105 -14.74 28.94 -0.16
CA HIS A 105 -15.61 30.07 -0.52
C HIS A 105 -15.60 30.46 -2.02
N HIS A 106 -14.75 29.84 -2.85
CA HIS A 106 -14.39 30.40 -4.17
C HIS A 106 -15.23 29.93 -5.38
N ARG A 107 -15.95 28.81 -5.33
CA ARG A 107 -16.67 28.28 -6.52
C ARG A 107 -18.01 28.97 -6.85
N ARG A 108 -18.74 29.51 -5.86
CA ARG A 108 -20.04 30.16 -6.14
C ARG A 108 -19.96 31.47 -6.94
N ARG A 109 -18.78 32.06 -7.16
CA ARG A 109 -18.63 33.35 -7.88
C ARG A 109 -18.28 33.24 -9.37
N ARG A 110 -18.17 32.04 -9.94
CA ARG A 110 -17.75 31.84 -11.34
C ARG A 110 -18.81 31.33 -12.31
N ALA A 111 -20.08 31.25 -11.91
CA ALA A 111 -21.18 31.10 -12.86
C ALA A 111 -21.74 32.49 -13.22
N THR A 112 -21.70 32.83 -14.50
CA THR A 112 -22.25 34.04 -15.16
C THR A 112 -21.46 35.36 -15.03
N ARG A 113 -20.50 35.56 -15.93
CA ARG A 113 -20.22 36.88 -16.51
C ARG A 113 -19.89 36.69 -17.98
N ASP A 114 -20.95 36.62 -18.79
CA ASP A 114 -20.81 36.88 -20.22
C ASP A 114 -21.23 38.32 -20.52
N ARG A 115 -20.45 38.98 -21.38
CA ARG A 115 -20.55 40.41 -21.67
C ARG A 115 -21.60 40.65 -22.75
N GLY A 116 -22.61 41.46 -22.45
CA GLY A 116 -23.45 42.12 -23.44
C GLY A 116 -24.22 43.28 -22.81
N GLY A 117 -24.09 44.48 -23.37
CA GLY A 117 -24.98 45.61 -23.08
C GLY A 117 -25.46 46.25 -24.39
N PRO A 118 -26.20 47.36 -24.35
CA PRO A 118 -27.20 47.78 -23.37
C PRO A 118 -28.55 48.18 -24.04
N ARG A 119 -29.67 48.20 -23.30
CA ARG A 119 -30.77 49.20 -23.40
C ARG A 119 -31.99 48.85 -22.52
N GLY A 120 -32.43 49.83 -21.72
CA GLY A 120 -33.84 50.25 -21.63
C GLY A 120 -34.80 49.58 -20.62
N GLY A 121 -34.91 50.15 -19.41
CA GLY A 121 -36.17 50.67 -18.86
C GLY A 121 -37.27 49.75 -18.28
N ARG A 122 -37.56 50.00 -16.99
CA ARG A 122 -38.85 49.97 -16.25
C ARG A 122 -39.16 48.80 -15.31
N ASP A 123 -39.79 49.22 -14.21
CA ASP A 123 -40.13 48.55 -12.95
C ASP A 123 -41.09 47.34 -13.08
N GLY A 124 -40.93 46.37 -12.17
CA GLY A 124 -41.89 45.28 -11.97
C GLY A 124 -41.50 44.30 -10.86
N ALA A 125 -42.24 44.38 -9.74
CA ALA A 125 -42.39 43.49 -8.57
C ALA A 125 -41.52 42.21 -8.44
N ALA A 126 -40.85 42.10 -7.29
CA ALA A 126 -40.22 40.88 -6.78
C ALA A 126 -41.26 39.84 -6.31
N GLY A 127 -41.23 38.65 -6.90
CA GLY A 127 -41.77 37.41 -6.32
C GLY A 127 -40.64 36.60 -5.66
N PRO A 128 -40.93 35.71 -4.69
CA PRO A 128 -39.90 35.04 -3.90
C PRO A 128 -39.25 33.92 -4.72
N LEU A 129 -37.95 34.08 -5.00
CA LEU A 129 -37.11 33.03 -5.56
C LEU A 129 -36.70 32.06 -4.45
N ASP A 130 -37.03 30.80 -4.69
CA ASP A 130 -36.74 29.63 -3.88
C ASP A 130 -35.24 29.51 -3.54
N SER A 131 -34.97 29.16 -2.28
CA SER A 131 -33.63 29.12 -1.71
C SER A 131 -32.87 27.86 -2.11
N CYS A 132 -31.78 28.01 -2.88
CA CYS A 132 -30.74 26.97 -3.06
C CYS A 132 -30.09 26.62 -1.72
N ARG A 133 -30.32 25.39 -1.24
CA ARG A 133 -29.84 24.84 0.04
C ARG A 133 -28.38 24.39 -0.04
N SER A 134 -27.56 24.82 0.94
CA SER A 134 -26.17 24.38 1.16
C SER A 134 -26.12 23.01 1.85
N ALA A 135 -25.32 22.07 1.35
CA ALA A 135 -25.20 20.72 1.88
C ALA A 135 -24.00 20.61 2.84
N ARG A 136 -24.24 20.49 4.15
CA ARG A 136 -23.27 19.88 5.08
C ARG A 136 -23.50 18.36 5.09
N VAL A 137 -22.49 17.54 5.44
CA VAL A 137 -22.55 16.05 5.41
C VAL A 137 -23.81 15.56 6.11
N VAL A 138 -24.09 16.17 7.26
CA VAL A 138 -25.25 15.89 8.09
C VAL A 138 -25.72 17.23 8.69
N THR A 139 -26.79 17.81 8.16
CA THR A 139 -27.51 18.90 8.85
C THR A 139 -28.72 18.35 9.59
N ALA A 140 -29.30 19.14 10.50
CA ALA A 140 -30.56 18.80 11.13
C ALA A 140 -31.67 18.59 10.09
N GLU A 141 -31.67 19.39 9.01
CA GLU A 141 -32.61 19.28 7.90
C GLU A 141 -32.38 18.00 7.08
N ALA A 142 -31.12 17.64 6.79
CA ALA A 142 -30.78 16.41 6.09
C ALA A 142 -31.19 15.17 6.89
N LEU A 143 -30.97 15.16 8.21
CA LEU A 143 -31.44 14.10 9.11
C LEU A 143 -32.97 14.02 9.14
N ALA A 144 -33.66 15.17 9.14
CA ALA A 144 -35.11 15.20 9.09
C ALA A 144 -35.66 14.62 7.77
N ALA A 145 -35.06 14.98 6.63
CA ALA A 145 -35.40 14.40 5.34
C ALA A 145 -35.13 12.89 5.31
N ARG A 146 -33.97 12.45 5.82
CA ARG A 146 -33.61 11.03 5.84
C ARG A 146 -34.56 10.20 6.72
N ARG A 147 -35.03 10.73 7.85
CA ARG A 147 -36.09 10.08 8.65
C ARG A 147 -37.39 9.85 7.87
N GLN A 148 -37.77 10.78 7.00
CA GLN A 148 -38.95 10.63 6.14
C GLN A 148 -38.74 9.56 5.08
N GLU A 149 -37.54 9.47 4.49
CA GLU A 149 -37.18 8.40 3.55
C GLU A 149 -37.22 7.03 4.24
N ILE A 150 -36.64 6.91 5.44
CA ILE A 150 -36.65 5.67 6.23
C ILE A 150 -38.08 5.23 6.53
N ALA A 151 -38.96 6.15 6.92
CA ALA A 151 -40.35 5.83 7.23
C ALA A 151 -41.17 5.31 6.02
N ARG A 152 -40.69 5.54 4.79
CA ARG A 152 -41.37 5.17 3.54
C ARG A 152 -40.75 3.97 2.83
N SER A 153 -39.54 3.56 3.21
CA SER A 153 -38.81 2.46 2.56
C SER A 153 -38.76 1.22 3.46
N ALA A 154 -39.13 0.08 2.88
CA ALA A 154 -39.04 -1.21 3.58
C ALA A 154 -37.59 -1.59 3.92
N ASP A 155 -36.66 -1.40 2.98
CA ASP A 155 -35.25 -1.74 3.16
C ASP A 155 -34.57 -0.87 4.22
N LEU A 156 -34.81 0.45 4.18
CA LEU A 156 -34.27 1.38 5.18
C LEU A 156 -34.88 1.14 6.56
N GLY A 157 -36.18 0.84 6.64
CA GLY A 157 -36.85 0.45 7.88
C GLY A 157 -36.28 -0.84 8.48
N ALA A 158 -36.07 -1.87 7.65
CA ALA A 158 -35.43 -3.12 8.06
C ALA A 158 -33.99 -2.91 8.54
N LEU A 159 -33.22 -2.08 7.83
CA LEU A 159 -31.86 -1.71 8.23
C LEU A 159 -31.83 -0.96 9.56
N LEU A 160 -32.74 -0.02 9.79
CA LEU A 160 -32.84 0.66 11.08
C LEU A 160 -33.17 -0.30 12.22
N ALA A 161 -34.08 -1.25 11.99
CA ALA A 161 -34.42 -2.28 12.96
C ALA A 161 -33.22 -3.19 13.28
N HIS A 162 -32.49 -3.63 12.25
CA HIS A 162 -31.25 -4.41 12.39
C HIS A 162 -30.20 -3.68 13.22
N LEU A 163 -29.93 -2.40 12.90
CA LEU A 163 -28.99 -1.58 13.66
C LEU A 163 -29.44 -1.38 15.11
N THR A 164 -30.74 -1.23 15.36
CA THR A 164 -31.30 -1.12 16.72
C THR A 164 -31.08 -2.41 17.50
N ALA A 165 -31.32 -3.58 16.90
CA ALA A 165 -31.09 -4.88 17.53
C ALA A 165 -29.60 -5.09 17.85
N ARG A 166 -28.71 -4.77 16.90
CA ARG A 166 -27.25 -4.87 17.10
C ARG A 166 -26.72 -3.93 18.19
N ALA A 167 -27.43 -2.85 18.50
CA ALA A 167 -27.02 -1.92 19.55
C ALA A 167 -27.29 -2.44 20.97
N ALA A 168 -28.18 -3.42 21.17
CA ALA A 168 -28.59 -3.85 22.50
C ALA A 168 -27.41 -4.25 23.44
N PRO A 169 -26.46 -5.11 23.02
CA PRO A 169 -25.30 -5.43 23.87
C PRO A 169 -24.42 -4.23 24.20
N LEU A 170 -24.35 -3.26 23.28
CA LEU A 170 -23.57 -2.02 23.45
C LEU A 170 -24.21 -1.08 24.45
N LEU A 171 -25.53 -1.15 24.67
CA LEU A 171 -26.24 -0.35 25.65
C LEU A 171 -26.10 -0.96 27.06
N GLU A 172 -26.15 -2.29 27.14
CA GLU A 172 -25.97 -3.03 28.39
C GLU A 172 -24.57 -2.87 28.97
N ARG A 173 -23.52 -2.93 28.13
CA ARG A 173 -22.13 -2.88 28.58
C ARG A 173 -21.26 -2.04 27.65
N LEU A 174 -20.41 -1.18 28.23
CA LEU A 174 -19.43 -0.42 27.45
C LEU A 174 -18.40 -1.41 26.89
N PRO A 175 -18.14 -1.41 25.57
CA PRO A 175 -17.13 -2.29 25.03
C PRO A 175 -15.73 -1.95 25.57
N PRO A 176 -14.85 -2.96 25.71
CA PRO A 176 -13.48 -2.75 26.16
C PRO A 176 -12.77 -1.74 25.24
N ILE A 177 -12.17 -0.71 25.82
CA ILE A 177 -11.28 0.21 25.10
C ILE A 177 -9.87 -0.30 25.33
N PRO A 178 -9.11 -0.66 24.29
CA PRO A 178 -7.77 -1.19 24.46
C PRO A 178 -6.90 -0.21 25.25
N THR A 179 -6.08 -0.70 26.16
CA THR A 179 -5.12 0.13 26.91
C THR A 179 -3.71 0.09 26.29
N VAL A 180 -3.55 -0.67 25.21
CA VAL A 180 -2.28 -0.92 24.52
C VAL A 180 -2.38 -0.46 23.07
N LYS A 181 -1.24 -0.01 22.54
CA LYS A 181 -1.10 0.31 21.12
C LYS A 181 -1.05 -0.97 20.28
N ALA A 182 -1.72 -0.97 19.13
CA ALA A 182 -1.67 -2.11 18.22
C ALA A 182 -0.26 -2.33 17.63
N LEU A 183 0.11 -3.58 17.40
CA LEU A 183 1.42 -3.98 16.86
C LEU A 183 1.25 -4.85 15.62
N LEU A 184 2.02 -4.56 14.58
CA LEU A 184 2.23 -5.50 13.48
C LEU A 184 3.35 -6.46 13.85
N SER A 185 2.99 -7.73 14.00
CA SER A 185 3.88 -8.85 14.26
C SER A 185 3.51 -10.04 13.38
N ALA A 186 4.46 -10.93 13.12
CA ALA A 186 4.27 -12.13 12.29
C ALA A 186 3.47 -13.23 13.00
N ASP A 187 3.48 -13.23 14.33
CA ASP A 187 2.86 -14.23 15.20
C ASP A 187 1.64 -13.71 15.98
N GLY A 188 1.47 -12.38 16.10
CA GLY A 188 0.29 -11.78 16.71
C GLY A 188 -0.97 -12.08 15.90
N GLY A 189 -2.00 -12.59 16.58
CA GLY A 189 -3.25 -13.00 15.94
C GLY A 189 -3.17 -14.26 15.05
N VAL A 190 -2.08 -15.03 15.14
CA VAL A 190 -1.90 -16.29 14.39
C VAL A 190 -1.82 -17.45 15.38
N CYS A 191 -2.50 -18.55 15.09
CA CYS A 191 -2.42 -19.78 15.86
C CYS A 191 -1.02 -20.40 15.73
N PRO A 192 -0.27 -20.58 16.84
CA PRO A 192 1.03 -21.24 16.84
C PRO A 192 1.02 -22.67 16.31
N ASP A 193 -0.09 -23.40 16.45
CA ASP A 193 -0.16 -24.83 16.10
C ASP A 193 -0.44 -25.06 14.61
N ASP A 194 -1.26 -24.23 13.97
CA ASP A 194 -1.77 -24.49 12.62
C ASP A 194 -1.73 -23.27 11.67
N GLY A 195 -1.24 -22.11 12.14
CA GLY A 195 -1.09 -20.89 11.35
C GLY A 195 -2.40 -20.20 10.98
N ALA A 196 -3.56 -20.63 11.48
CA ALA A 196 -4.83 -19.96 11.20
C ALA A 196 -4.90 -18.59 11.90
N ALA A 197 -5.55 -17.61 11.26
CA ALA A 197 -5.86 -16.34 11.92
C ALA A 197 -6.82 -16.60 13.11
N LEU A 198 -6.50 -16.01 14.27
CA LEU A 198 -7.31 -16.10 15.47
C LEU A 198 -8.58 -15.26 15.32
N VAL A 199 -9.66 -15.72 15.95
CA VAL A 199 -10.97 -15.06 15.90
C VAL A 199 -10.90 -13.71 16.60
N PHE A 200 -11.38 -12.66 15.93
CA PHE A 200 -11.62 -11.37 16.57
C PHE A 200 -12.96 -11.37 17.31
N ASP A 201 -12.90 -11.46 18.65
CA ASP A 201 -14.04 -11.23 19.54
C ASP A 201 -13.90 -9.88 20.27
N PRO A 202 -14.75 -8.87 19.98
CA PRO A 202 -14.62 -7.53 20.57
C PRO A 202 -14.87 -7.49 22.09
N TRP A 203 -15.33 -8.58 22.69
CA TRP A 203 -15.60 -8.69 24.13
C TRP A 203 -14.53 -9.45 24.92
N SER A 204 -13.57 -10.07 24.22
CA SER A 204 -12.56 -10.97 24.80
C SER A 204 -11.14 -10.47 24.50
N PRO A 205 -10.61 -9.50 25.27
CA PRO A 205 -9.33 -8.86 24.99
C PRO A 205 -8.08 -9.76 25.16
N HIS A 206 -8.20 -10.87 25.90
CA HIS A 206 -7.07 -11.72 26.31
C HIS A 206 -7.27 -13.20 25.96
N GLU A 207 -8.36 -13.55 25.28
CA GLU A 207 -8.74 -14.92 24.96
C GLU A 207 -8.98 -15.04 23.45
N HIS A 208 -7.94 -15.47 22.73
CA HIS A 208 -7.90 -15.47 21.27
C HIS A 208 -8.05 -16.90 20.75
N ARG A 209 -9.27 -17.27 20.37
CA ARG A 209 -9.58 -18.63 19.93
C ARG A 209 -9.14 -18.88 18.50
N CYS A 210 -8.49 -20.01 18.24
CA CYS A 210 -8.26 -20.51 16.89
C CYS A 210 -9.55 -21.14 16.35
N PRO A 211 -10.02 -20.76 15.14
CA PRO A 211 -11.18 -21.40 14.55
C PRO A 211 -10.88 -22.87 14.21
N ARG A 212 -9.69 -23.20 13.69
CA ARG A 212 -9.37 -24.53 13.15
C ARG A 212 -9.15 -25.60 14.23
N CYS A 213 -8.22 -25.39 15.16
CA CYS A 213 -7.94 -26.36 16.23
C CYS A 213 -8.82 -26.17 17.49
N GLY A 214 -9.46 -25.00 17.64
CA GLY A 214 -10.30 -24.68 18.79
C GLY A 214 -9.55 -24.21 20.04
N THR A 215 -8.22 -24.26 20.06
CA THR A 215 -7.38 -23.79 21.18
C THR A 215 -7.50 -22.29 21.39
N THR A 216 -7.56 -21.85 22.65
CA THR A 216 -7.54 -20.43 23.03
C THR A 216 -6.12 -20.02 23.41
N TRP A 217 -5.65 -18.95 22.79
CA TRP A 217 -4.33 -18.37 23.03
C TRP A 217 -4.44 -17.06 23.80
N SER A 218 -3.41 -16.73 24.57
CA SER A 218 -3.28 -15.48 25.31
C SER A 218 -1.85 -14.97 25.18
N GLY A 219 -1.64 -13.66 25.22
CA GLY A 219 -0.30 -13.08 25.26
C GLY A 219 -0.24 -11.72 24.58
N GLU A 220 0.74 -10.91 24.96
CA GLU A 220 0.85 -9.51 24.56
C GLU A 220 0.73 -9.29 23.04
N ARG A 221 1.34 -10.16 22.23
CA ARG A 221 1.27 -10.04 20.77
C ARG A 221 -0.13 -10.29 20.20
N HIS A 222 -0.85 -11.27 20.75
CA HIS A 222 -2.24 -11.52 20.36
C HIS A 222 -3.15 -10.39 20.87
N ASP A 223 -2.92 -9.87 22.08
CA ASP A 223 -3.66 -8.74 22.64
C ASP A 223 -3.45 -7.45 21.83
N ARG A 224 -2.21 -7.16 21.40
CA ARG A 224 -1.88 -6.00 20.54
C ARG A 224 -2.37 -6.19 19.10
N HIS A 225 -2.48 -7.43 18.60
CA HIS A 225 -3.17 -7.71 17.34
C HIS A 225 -4.67 -7.46 17.46
N TRP A 226 -5.31 -7.96 18.51
CA TRP A 226 -6.72 -7.72 18.81
C TRP A 226 -7.04 -6.23 18.97
N ALA A 227 -6.15 -5.46 19.61
CA ALA A 227 -6.29 -4.02 19.80
C ALA A 227 -6.45 -3.24 18.48
N ARG A 228 -5.83 -3.71 17.38
CA ARG A 228 -6.03 -3.14 16.03
C ARG A 228 -7.50 -3.16 15.65
N PHE A 229 -8.11 -4.34 15.65
CA PHE A 229 -9.51 -4.49 15.27
C PHE A 229 -10.43 -3.84 16.29
N GLN A 230 -10.10 -3.91 17.58
CA GLN A 230 -10.94 -3.32 18.62
C GLN A 230 -11.03 -1.80 18.51
N HIS A 231 -9.92 -1.09 18.27
CA HIS A 231 -9.99 0.36 18.14
C HIS A 231 -10.91 0.78 17.01
N LEU A 232 -10.78 0.14 15.85
CA LEU A 232 -11.62 0.37 14.66
C LEU A 232 -13.09 0.01 14.94
N TRP A 233 -13.33 -1.16 15.53
CA TRP A 233 -14.69 -1.64 15.85
C TRP A 233 -15.38 -0.70 16.84
N VAL A 234 -14.72 -0.27 17.92
CA VAL A 234 -15.32 0.64 18.92
C VAL A 234 -15.64 2.01 18.30
N ALA A 235 -14.79 2.54 17.43
CA ALA A 235 -15.07 3.78 16.71
C ALA A 235 -16.28 3.63 15.77
N GLU A 236 -16.37 2.51 15.04
CA GLU A 236 -17.53 2.19 14.20
C GLU A 236 -18.83 2.02 15.03
N ARG A 237 -18.73 1.46 16.25
CA ARG A 237 -19.85 1.38 17.19
C ARG A 237 -20.28 2.76 17.68
N ALA A 238 -19.36 3.71 17.88
CA ALA A 238 -19.71 5.07 18.27
C ALA A 238 -20.59 5.76 17.21
N VAL A 239 -20.24 5.64 15.93
CA VAL A 239 -21.01 6.24 14.83
C VAL A 239 -22.32 5.49 14.55
N HIS A 240 -22.34 4.16 14.69
CA HIS A 240 -23.57 3.37 14.67
C HIS A 240 -24.55 3.84 15.75
N LEU A 241 -24.11 3.95 17.01
CA LEU A 241 -24.95 4.43 18.12
C LEU A 241 -25.39 5.89 17.94
N ALA A 242 -24.50 6.76 17.47
CA ALA A 242 -24.83 8.15 17.15
C ALA A 242 -25.88 8.24 16.03
N THR A 243 -25.83 7.33 15.04
CA THR A 243 -26.81 7.23 13.95
C THR A 243 -28.20 6.87 14.49
N LEU A 244 -28.30 5.93 15.43
CA LEU A 244 -29.56 5.61 16.11
C LEU A 244 -30.08 6.78 16.94
N GLY A 245 -29.20 7.49 17.65
CA GLY A 245 -29.56 8.70 18.37
C GLY A 245 -30.09 9.80 17.45
N ALA A 246 -29.54 9.93 16.25
CA ALA A 246 -29.92 10.94 15.27
C ALA A 246 -31.19 10.58 14.50
N LEU A 247 -31.38 9.31 14.07
CA LEU A 247 -32.44 8.92 13.14
C LEU A 247 -33.62 8.20 13.81
N ALA A 248 -33.41 7.52 14.94
CA ALA A 248 -34.45 6.80 15.69
C ALA A 248 -34.78 7.44 17.04
N ASP A 249 -34.23 8.61 17.34
CA ASP A 249 -34.41 9.32 18.61
C ASP A 249 -34.03 8.48 19.84
N ASN A 250 -33.04 7.59 19.69
CA ASN A 250 -32.58 6.72 20.77
C ASN A 250 -31.59 7.46 21.68
N ALA A 251 -32.10 8.06 22.76
CA ALA A 251 -31.29 8.82 23.72
C ALA A 251 -30.21 7.98 24.43
N ALA A 252 -30.49 6.71 24.73
CA ALA A 252 -29.53 5.81 25.36
C ALA A 252 -28.34 5.51 24.44
N ALA A 253 -28.61 5.28 23.15
CA ALA A 253 -27.57 5.11 22.14
C ALA A 253 -26.72 6.37 21.97
N ALA A 254 -27.35 7.55 21.92
CA ALA A 254 -26.61 8.82 21.87
C ALA A 254 -25.71 9.01 23.11
N GLY A 255 -26.20 8.67 24.30
CA GLY A 255 -25.42 8.69 25.54
C GLY A 255 -24.20 7.77 25.49
N ARG A 256 -24.39 6.52 25.08
CA ARG A 256 -23.29 5.54 24.94
C ARG A 256 -22.28 5.94 23.86
N ALA A 257 -22.72 6.56 22.76
CA ALA A 257 -21.80 7.14 21.77
C ALA A 257 -20.92 8.23 22.38
N SER A 258 -21.50 9.17 23.13
CA SER A 258 -20.75 10.21 23.85
C SER A 258 -19.78 9.65 24.90
N GLU A 259 -20.14 8.56 25.59
CA GLU A 259 -19.25 7.86 26.53
C GLU A 259 -18.00 7.31 25.83
N ILE A 260 -18.17 6.67 24.67
CA ILE A 260 -17.05 6.17 23.85
C ILE A 260 -16.15 7.32 23.40
N LEU A 261 -16.73 8.41 22.88
CA LEU A 261 -15.97 9.58 22.43
C LEU A 261 -15.12 10.16 23.58
N ARG A 262 -15.73 10.38 24.75
CA ARG A 262 -15.03 10.89 25.94
C ARG A 262 -13.95 9.95 26.43
N ALA A 263 -14.14 8.63 26.30
CA ALA A 263 -13.15 7.68 26.76
C ALA A 263 -11.88 7.74 25.91
N TYR A 264 -12.00 7.83 24.58
CA TYR A 264 -10.86 8.09 23.71
C TYR A 264 -10.23 9.46 23.97
N ALA A 265 -11.02 10.52 24.16
CA ALA A 265 -10.48 11.83 24.50
C ALA A 265 -9.60 11.81 25.77
N ARG A 266 -9.88 10.92 26.73
CA ARG A 266 -9.05 10.72 27.93
C ARG A 266 -7.80 9.88 27.67
N SER A 267 -7.90 8.81 26.87
CA SER A 267 -6.80 7.84 26.68
C SER A 267 -5.89 8.15 25.49
N TYR A 268 -6.30 8.95 24.52
CA TYR A 268 -5.60 9.12 23.24
C TYR A 268 -4.11 9.46 23.40
N TRP A 269 -3.80 10.31 24.38
CA TRP A 269 -2.43 10.75 24.67
C TRP A 269 -1.57 9.71 25.39
N THR A 270 -2.16 8.64 25.93
CA THR A 270 -1.42 7.56 26.58
C THR A 270 -0.83 6.58 25.58
N TYR A 271 -1.33 6.53 24.34
CA TYR A 271 -0.73 5.71 23.29
C TYR A 271 0.47 6.44 22.66
N PRO A 272 1.64 5.79 22.55
CA PRO A 272 2.85 6.42 22.04
C PRO A 272 2.85 6.54 20.52
N ASN A 273 3.36 7.66 20.00
CA ASN A 273 3.76 7.75 18.58
C ASN A 273 5.16 7.14 18.40
N ARG A 274 5.23 5.81 18.45
CA ARG A 274 6.48 5.04 18.43
C ARG A 274 6.24 3.65 17.84
N ASP A 275 7.30 3.04 17.31
CA ASP A 275 7.29 1.67 16.77
C ASP A 275 6.27 1.51 15.62
N ASN A 276 6.11 2.57 14.83
CA ASN A 276 5.25 2.53 13.66
C ASN A 276 5.90 1.71 12.52
N VAL A 277 5.13 1.46 11.47
CA VAL A 277 5.55 0.72 10.26
C VAL A 277 5.28 1.55 9.01
N LEU A 278 4.17 2.30 9.00
CA LEU A 278 3.68 3.07 7.87
C LEU A 278 3.16 4.42 8.35
N GLY A 279 4.08 5.35 8.58
CA GLY A 279 3.79 6.71 9.02
C GLY A 279 3.53 6.84 10.52
N PRO A 280 3.49 8.07 11.04
CA PRO A 280 3.20 8.36 12.44
C PRO A 280 1.75 8.00 12.80
N SER A 281 1.55 7.41 13.97
CA SER A 281 0.24 7.00 14.52
C SER A 281 0.38 6.75 16.01
N ARG A 282 -0.72 6.93 16.75
CA ARG A 282 -0.77 6.67 18.21
C ARG A 282 -1.43 5.34 18.51
N LEU A 283 -2.63 5.09 18.00
CA LEU A 283 -3.37 3.85 18.31
C LEU A 283 -2.82 2.63 17.57
N PHE A 284 -2.22 2.85 16.40
CA PHE A 284 -1.85 1.81 15.46
C PHE A 284 -0.38 1.90 15.05
N PHE A 285 0.08 0.88 14.35
CA PHE A 285 1.38 0.88 13.69
C PHE A 285 1.36 1.61 12.32
N SER A 286 0.22 2.19 11.90
CA SER A 286 0.08 2.83 10.60
C SER A 286 -0.90 4.00 10.59
N THR A 287 -0.53 5.07 9.86
CA THR A 287 -1.33 6.28 9.67
C THR A 287 -2.69 6.02 9.01
N TYR A 288 -2.81 5.12 8.03
CA TYR A 288 -4.10 4.89 7.38
C TYR A 288 -5.15 4.28 8.34
N LEU A 289 -4.70 3.48 9.32
CA LEU A 289 -5.59 2.93 10.37
C LEU A 289 -6.04 4.05 11.31
N GLU A 290 -5.15 4.99 11.64
CA GLU A 290 -5.48 6.23 12.36
C GLU A 290 -6.55 7.03 11.58
N SER A 291 -6.40 7.13 10.25
CA SER A 291 -7.35 7.80 9.35
C SER A 291 -8.74 7.13 9.33
N ILE A 292 -8.82 5.79 9.19
CA ILE A 292 -10.09 5.06 9.24
C ILE A 292 -10.77 5.25 10.62
N TRP A 293 -9.99 5.20 11.69
CA TRP A 293 -10.48 5.37 13.05
C TRP A 293 -11.05 6.77 13.29
N ILE A 294 -10.29 7.83 12.95
CA ILE A 294 -10.72 9.21 13.19
C ILE A 294 -11.95 9.59 12.34
N LEU A 295 -12.09 9.01 11.15
CA LEU A 295 -13.28 9.18 10.31
C LEU A 295 -14.56 8.73 11.02
N ASN A 296 -14.56 7.53 11.61
CA ASN A 296 -15.70 7.04 12.37
C ASN A 296 -15.93 7.86 13.65
N TYR A 297 -14.85 8.21 14.36
CA TYR A 297 -14.90 9.04 15.57
C TYR A 297 -15.53 10.42 15.31
N LEU A 298 -15.13 11.09 14.23
CA LEU A 298 -15.69 12.38 13.83
C LEU A 298 -17.10 12.27 13.25
N ALA A 299 -17.41 11.23 12.48
CA ALA A 299 -18.76 10.99 11.99
C ALA A 299 -19.76 10.88 13.16
N ALA A 300 -19.41 10.14 14.22
CA ALA A 300 -20.21 10.05 15.44
C ALA A 300 -20.43 11.42 16.08
N ALA A 301 -19.36 12.19 16.27
CA ALA A 301 -19.43 13.52 16.87
C ALA A 301 -20.27 14.50 16.04
N VAL A 302 -20.15 14.46 14.71
CA VAL A 302 -20.93 15.30 13.79
C VAL A 302 -22.41 14.92 13.80
N LEU A 303 -22.77 13.63 13.83
CA LEU A 303 -24.16 13.18 13.97
C LEU A 303 -24.80 13.65 15.30
N LEU A 304 -24.06 13.52 16.41
CA LEU A 304 -24.50 14.04 17.70
C LEU A 304 -24.65 15.56 17.69
N ARG A 305 -23.72 16.29 17.05
CA ARG A 305 -23.79 17.75 16.90
C ARG A 305 -25.01 18.16 16.07
N ALA A 306 -25.20 17.55 14.91
CA ALA A 306 -26.30 17.85 13.98
C ALA A 306 -27.67 17.52 14.55
N SER A 307 -27.74 16.55 15.46
CA SER A 307 -28.96 16.19 16.18
C SER A 307 -29.15 16.95 17.50
N GLY A 308 -28.24 17.87 17.87
CA GLY A 308 -28.33 18.66 19.10
C GLY A 308 -28.04 17.88 20.39
N ARG A 309 -27.33 16.75 20.30
CA ARG A 309 -27.03 15.82 21.41
C ARG A 309 -25.56 15.80 21.81
N LEU A 310 -24.71 16.62 21.20
CA LEU A 310 -23.31 16.76 21.56
C LEU A 310 -23.13 17.89 22.59
N ASP A 311 -22.64 17.57 23.77
CA ASP A 311 -22.29 18.57 24.79
C ASP A 311 -20.91 19.21 24.56
N ASP A 312 -20.70 20.39 25.14
CA ASP A 312 -19.48 21.20 24.99
C ASP A 312 -18.21 20.47 25.44
N ALA A 313 -18.27 19.67 26.52
CA ALA A 313 -17.09 18.97 27.04
C ALA A 313 -16.66 17.83 26.10
N THR A 314 -17.63 17.06 25.58
CA THR A 314 -17.36 16.05 24.54
C THR A 314 -16.82 16.72 23.27
N ALA A 315 -17.41 17.82 22.83
CA ALA A 315 -16.95 18.56 21.65
C ALA A 315 -15.50 19.04 21.79
N GLN A 316 -15.11 19.54 22.96
CA GLN A 316 -13.75 19.97 23.25
C GLN A 316 -12.76 18.78 23.21
N GLY A 317 -13.11 17.66 23.83
CA GLY A 317 -12.28 16.44 23.81
C GLY A 317 -12.10 15.87 22.40
N VAL A 318 -13.17 15.84 21.61
CA VAL A 318 -13.12 15.47 20.18
C VAL A 318 -12.19 16.40 19.40
N GLY A 319 -12.28 17.71 19.63
CA GLY A 319 -11.39 18.68 18.99
C GLY A 319 -9.91 18.46 19.31
N GLN A 320 -9.55 18.16 20.55
CA GLN A 320 -8.15 17.90 20.92
C GLN A 320 -7.57 16.68 20.22
N VAL A 321 -8.36 15.60 20.12
CA VAL A 321 -7.98 14.38 19.40
C VAL A 321 -7.83 14.66 17.91
N ALA A 322 -8.81 15.37 17.31
CA ALA A 322 -8.80 15.69 15.88
C ALA A 322 -7.63 16.58 15.46
N ASP A 323 -7.23 17.54 16.31
CA ASP A 323 -6.08 18.41 16.03
C ASP A 323 -4.75 17.63 16.00
N GLU A 324 -4.56 16.70 16.94
CA GLU A 324 -3.38 15.83 16.94
C GLU A 324 -3.39 14.85 15.77
N ALA A 325 -4.54 14.24 15.47
CA ALA A 325 -4.68 13.36 14.31
C ALA A 325 -4.37 14.10 13.00
N ALA A 326 -4.76 15.37 12.85
CA ALA A 326 -4.40 16.17 11.68
C ALA A 326 -2.89 16.39 11.53
N ASN A 327 -2.15 16.54 12.64
CA ASN A 327 -0.69 16.66 12.58
C ASN A 327 -0.05 15.35 12.14
N LEU A 328 -0.43 14.23 12.77
CA LEU A 328 0.11 12.90 12.44
C LEU A 328 -0.16 12.56 10.97
N ILE A 329 -1.43 12.63 10.54
CA ILE A 329 -1.84 12.29 9.17
C ILE A 329 -1.23 13.29 8.18
N GLY A 330 -1.24 14.57 8.50
CA GLY A 330 -0.75 15.64 7.62
C GLY A 330 0.77 15.64 7.43
N GLU A 331 1.55 14.99 8.31
CA GLU A 331 2.99 14.83 8.15
C GLU A 331 3.36 13.72 7.15
N PHE A 332 2.46 12.78 6.90
CA PHE A 332 2.73 11.58 6.09
C PHE A 332 1.87 11.54 4.82
N ASP A 333 2.20 12.42 3.87
CA ASP A 333 1.68 12.35 2.51
C ASP A 333 2.35 11.19 1.77
N GLU A 334 1.56 10.16 1.43
CA GLU A 334 2.03 8.95 0.74
C GLU A 334 1.98 9.09 -0.80
N GLY A 335 1.76 10.29 -1.33
CA GLY A 335 1.61 10.52 -2.77
C GLY A 335 0.34 9.86 -3.29
N PHE A 336 0.46 9.03 -4.33
CA PHE A 336 -0.69 8.39 -4.99
C PHE A 336 -1.03 6.98 -4.48
N SER A 337 -0.69 6.68 -3.24
CA SER A 337 -1.03 5.40 -2.58
C SER A 337 -2.54 5.24 -2.38
N ASN A 338 -3.08 4.01 -2.50
CA ASN A 338 -4.46 3.72 -2.10
C ASN A 338 -4.79 4.21 -0.67
N ARG A 339 -3.80 4.19 0.23
CA ARG A 339 -3.94 4.67 1.61
C ARG A 339 -4.10 6.19 1.71
N GLN A 340 -3.54 6.95 0.78
CA GLN A 340 -3.66 8.41 0.78
C GLN A 340 -5.12 8.85 0.62
N THR A 341 -5.95 8.08 -0.09
CA THR A 341 -7.40 8.35 -0.16
C THR A 341 -8.08 8.39 1.22
N TRP A 342 -7.61 7.55 2.17
CA TRP A 342 -8.10 7.55 3.55
C TRP A 342 -7.52 8.70 4.36
N ASN A 343 -6.23 9.02 4.18
CA ASN A 343 -5.59 10.17 4.82
C ASN A 343 -6.29 11.47 4.42
N ASP A 344 -6.55 11.66 3.13
CA ASP A 344 -7.28 12.82 2.61
C ASP A 344 -8.72 12.87 3.11
N ALA A 345 -9.43 11.73 3.13
CA ALA A 345 -10.78 11.67 3.69
C ALA A 345 -10.80 12.10 5.16
N ALA A 346 -9.84 11.63 5.96
CA ALA A 346 -9.71 11.99 7.37
C ALA A 346 -9.37 13.49 7.54
N LEU A 347 -8.42 14.01 6.76
CA LEU A 347 -8.07 15.44 6.79
C LEU A 347 -9.23 16.32 6.33
N ALA A 348 -10.02 15.91 5.33
CA ALA A 348 -11.23 16.60 4.91
C ALA A 348 -12.30 16.60 6.02
N ALA A 349 -12.49 15.48 6.72
CA ALA A 349 -13.41 15.41 7.87
C ALA A 349 -12.97 16.34 9.01
N ILE A 350 -11.66 16.38 9.31
CA ILE A 350 -11.10 17.28 10.33
C ILE A 350 -11.24 18.75 9.89
N ALA A 351 -11.00 19.06 8.61
CA ALA A 351 -11.19 20.39 8.05
C ALA A 351 -12.64 20.87 8.21
N VAL A 352 -13.62 20.01 7.94
CA VAL A 352 -15.05 20.31 8.16
C VAL A 352 -15.37 20.51 9.65
N TRP A 353 -14.75 19.74 10.54
CA TRP A 353 -14.95 19.88 11.99
C TRP A 353 -14.49 21.24 12.53
N PHE A 354 -13.34 21.73 12.05
CA PHE A 354 -12.74 23.01 12.44
C PHE A 354 -13.12 24.20 11.56
N GLU A 355 -13.79 23.95 10.43
CA GLU A 355 -14.01 24.93 9.37
C GLU A 355 -12.68 25.52 8.85
N ASP A 356 -11.69 24.64 8.64
CA ASP A 356 -10.32 24.96 8.19
C ASP A 356 -10.24 24.91 6.66
N GLU A 357 -10.32 26.08 6.00
CA GLU A 357 -10.30 26.22 4.53
C GLU A 357 -8.99 25.72 3.90
N GLU A 358 -7.84 25.99 4.53
CA GLU A 358 -6.54 25.58 3.99
C GLU A 358 -6.37 24.06 4.04
N LEU A 359 -6.79 23.43 5.15
CA LEU A 359 -6.76 21.98 5.27
C LEU A 359 -7.73 21.31 4.29
N ALA A 360 -8.92 21.87 4.08
CA ALA A 360 -9.88 21.38 3.09
C ALA A 360 -9.32 21.44 1.67
N ALA A 361 -8.74 22.57 1.27
CA ALA A 361 -8.12 22.73 -0.05
C ALA A 361 -6.98 21.73 -0.25
N ARG A 362 -6.15 21.52 0.78
CA ARG A 362 -5.05 20.54 0.72
C ARG A 362 -5.57 19.10 0.56
N ALA A 363 -6.53 18.67 1.36
CA ALA A 363 -7.03 17.30 1.33
C ALA A 363 -7.85 16.97 0.07
N ILE A 364 -8.53 17.97 -0.52
CA ILE A 364 -9.47 17.74 -1.62
C ILE A 364 -8.87 18.07 -2.98
N GLU A 365 -8.22 19.25 -3.11
CA GLU A 365 -7.87 19.86 -4.40
C GLU A 365 -6.37 19.82 -4.72
N SER A 366 -5.52 19.42 -3.77
CA SER A 366 -4.08 19.35 -4.01
C SER A 366 -3.71 18.26 -5.04
N PRO A 367 -2.48 18.26 -5.57
CA PRO A 367 -2.02 17.21 -6.49
C PRO A 367 -2.06 15.79 -5.93
N THR A 368 -2.11 15.64 -4.60
CA THR A 368 -2.24 14.37 -3.88
C THR A 368 -3.58 14.26 -3.15
N GLY A 369 -4.54 15.16 -3.40
CA GLY A 369 -5.85 15.16 -2.74
C GLY A 369 -6.90 14.25 -3.41
N LEU A 370 -8.11 14.22 -2.87
CA LEU A 370 -9.22 13.36 -3.33
C LEU A 370 -9.54 13.50 -4.83
N LEU A 371 -9.60 14.73 -5.37
CA LEU A 371 -9.93 14.94 -6.78
C LEU A 371 -8.81 14.47 -7.72
N ALA A 372 -7.55 14.60 -7.29
CA ALA A 372 -6.42 14.09 -8.05
C ALA A 372 -6.43 12.55 -8.07
N HIS A 373 -6.72 11.92 -6.92
CA HIS A 373 -6.92 10.48 -6.80
C HIS A 373 -8.01 9.95 -7.74
N LEU A 374 -9.17 10.59 -7.77
CA LEU A 374 -10.26 10.22 -8.68
C LEU A 374 -9.85 10.35 -10.16
N SER A 375 -9.22 11.46 -10.52
CA SER A 375 -8.96 11.79 -11.93
C SER A 375 -7.77 11.06 -12.54
N ARG A 376 -6.76 10.74 -11.72
CA ARG A 376 -5.46 10.19 -12.15
C ARG A 376 -5.17 8.79 -11.63
N GLY A 377 -5.66 8.43 -10.44
CA GLY A 377 -5.42 7.12 -9.82
C GLY A 377 -6.32 6.03 -10.39
N PHE A 378 -7.59 6.38 -10.63
CA PHE A 378 -8.49 5.56 -11.44
C PHE A 378 -8.26 5.87 -12.92
N GLY A 379 -7.88 4.85 -13.69
CA GLY A 379 -7.56 4.94 -15.11
C GLY A 379 -8.74 5.40 -15.97
N ARG A 380 -8.53 5.48 -17.29
CA ARG A 380 -9.64 5.84 -18.21
C ARG A 380 -10.75 4.80 -18.24
N ASP A 381 -10.38 3.56 -17.98
CA ASP A 381 -11.24 2.40 -17.80
C ASP A 381 -11.81 2.27 -16.37
N GLY A 382 -11.49 3.22 -15.48
CA GLY A 382 -11.98 3.26 -14.11
C GLY A 382 -11.25 2.33 -13.13
N LEU A 383 -10.38 1.42 -13.59
CA LEU A 383 -9.68 0.53 -12.65
C LEU A 383 -8.54 1.29 -11.95
N TRP A 384 -8.29 0.90 -10.70
CA TRP A 384 -7.18 1.43 -9.93
C TRP A 384 -5.88 0.75 -10.36
N TYR A 385 -4.80 1.53 -10.54
CA TYR A 385 -3.54 1.02 -11.09
C TYR A 385 -2.89 -0.11 -10.25
N GLU A 386 -3.18 -0.20 -8.95
CA GLU A 386 -2.63 -1.24 -8.05
C GLU A 386 -3.43 -2.56 -8.08
N GLY A 387 -4.48 -2.68 -8.91
CA GLY A 387 -5.30 -3.90 -9.05
C GLY A 387 -6.61 -3.89 -8.26
N GLU A 388 -7.42 -4.94 -8.40
CA GLU A 388 -8.82 -5.01 -7.94
C GLU A 388 -9.00 -4.92 -6.43
N ASN A 389 -8.12 -5.57 -5.65
CA ASN A 389 -8.21 -5.55 -4.19
C ASN A 389 -8.00 -4.13 -3.65
N TYR A 390 -6.99 -3.44 -4.16
CA TYR A 390 -6.72 -2.05 -3.78
C TYR A 390 -7.67 -1.05 -4.45
N HIS A 391 -8.28 -1.39 -5.58
CA HIS A 391 -9.34 -0.60 -6.20
C HIS A 391 -10.50 -0.37 -5.22
N LEU A 392 -11.07 -1.44 -4.67
CA LEU A 392 -12.21 -1.32 -3.75
C LEU A 392 -11.81 -0.63 -2.44
N PHE A 393 -10.58 -0.84 -1.98
CA PHE A 393 -10.04 -0.16 -0.79
C PHE A 393 -9.88 1.35 -1.01
N ALA A 394 -9.29 1.78 -2.13
CA ALA A 394 -9.11 3.18 -2.49
C ALA A 394 -10.47 3.87 -2.76
N LEU A 395 -11.39 3.17 -3.44
CA LEU A 395 -12.73 3.68 -3.73
C LEU A 395 -13.54 3.90 -2.45
N ARG A 396 -13.39 3.05 -1.43
CA ARG A 396 -14.03 3.25 -0.11
C ARG A 396 -13.49 4.48 0.61
N GLY A 397 -12.17 4.66 0.62
CA GLY A 397 -11.54 5.86 1.17
C GLY A 397 -12.05 7.11 0.45
N PHE A 398 -12.06 7.08 -0.88
CA PHE A 398 -12.58 8.16 -1.71
C PHE A 398 -14.06 8.47 -1.44
N LEU A 399 -14.97 7.49 -1.47
CA LEU A 399 -16.40 7.72 -1.24
C LEU A 399 -16.70 8.20 0.18
N THR A 400 -15.92 7.76 1.16
CA THR A 400 -15.99 8.29 2.53
C THR A 400 -15.58 9.76 2.53
N GLY A 401 -14.49 10.11 1.85
CA GLY A 401 -14.02 11.49 1.68
C GLY A 401 -14.96 12.38 0.86
N ALA A 402 -15.65 11.83 -0.15
CA ALA A 402 -16.57 12.55 -1.03
C ALA A 402 -17.72 13.21 -0.26
N ALA A 403 -18.24 12.54 0.76
CA ALA A 403 -19.25 13.12 1.64
C ALA A 403 -18.73 14.36 2.37
N TRP A 404 -17.50 14.30 2.91
CA TRP A 404 -16.83 15.43 3.57
C TRP A 404 -16.46 16.55 2.60
N ALA A 405 -15.98 16.20 1.40
CA ALA A 405 -15.70 17.16 0.34
C ALA A 405 -16.95 17.95 -0.03
N ARG A 406 -18.11 17.29 -0.14
CA ARG A 406 -19.40 17.95 -0.37
C ARG A 406 -19.73 18.96 0.71
N ALA A 407 -19.48 18.62 1.98
CA ALA A 407 -19.67 19.55 3.09
C ALA A 407 -18.68 20.70 3.15
N ALA A 408 -17.49 20.49 2.59
CA ALA A 408 -16.53 21.56 2.37
C ALA A 408 -16.91 22.45 1.16
N GLY A 409 -17.89 22.06 0.35
CA GLY A 409 -18.38 22.81 -0.81
C GLY A 409 -17.96 22.26 -2.18
N VAL A 410 -17.45 21.02 -2.23
CA VAL A 410 -17.01 20.34 -3.46
C VAL A 410 -17.85 19.09 -3.69
N ASP A 411 -18.77 19.16 -4.66
CA ASP A 411 -19.60 18.01 -5.03
C ASP A 411 -18.91 17.16 -6.13
N VAL A 412 -18.71 15.88 -5.87
CA VAL A 412 -18.11 14.93 -6.82
C VAL A 412 -19.15 14.29 -7.74
N GLY A 413 -20.45 14.47 -7.46
CA GLY A 413 -21.55 14.08 -8.33
C GLY A 413 -21.77 15.06 -9.50
N GLU A 414 -20.94 16.09 -9.63
CA GLU A 414 -20.98 17.07 -10.73
C GLU A 414 -19.80 16.85 -11.71
N GLU A 415 -19.99 17.27 -12.97
CA GLU A 415 -18.95 17.25 -13.99
C GLU A 415 -17.74 18.14 -13.61
N PRO A 416 -16.49 17.74 -13.89
CA PRO A 416 -16.06 16.57 -14.69
C PRO A 416 -15.78 15.29 -13.86
N ALA A 417 -16.07 15.29 -12.55
CA ALA A 417 -15.71 14.18 -11.66
C ALA A 417 -16.65 12.96 -11.83
N LEU A 418 -17.92 13.22 -12.17
CA LEU A 418 -18.97 12.20 -12.25
C LEU A 418 -18.60 11.02 -13.18
N GLY A 419 -18.17 11.29 -14.42
CA GLY A 419 -17.85 10.22 -15.37
C GLY A 419 -16.67 9.31 -14.92
N ARG A 420 -15.71 9.86 -14.18
CA ARG A 420 -14.61 9.06 -13.57
C ARG A 420 -15.12 8.19 -12.44
N LEU A 421 -16.01 8.71 -11.60
CA LEU A 421 -16.61 7.96 -10.51
C LEU A 421 -17.48 6.80 -11.02
N GLU A 422 -18.28 7.05 -12.05
CA GLU A 422 -19.09 6.02 -12.71
C GLU A 422 -18.22 4.88 -13.27
N ALA A 423 -17.16 5.22 -14.01
CA ALA A 423 -16.21 4.23 -14.50
C ALA A 423 -15.54 3.45 -13.36
N ALA A 424 -15.15 4.14 -12.28
CA ALA A 424 -14.56 3.48 -11.11
C ALA A 424 -15.54 2.51 -10.44
N LEU A 425 -16.81 2.87 -10.29
CA LEU A 425 -17.83 1.99 -9.71
C LEU A 425 -18.09 0.74 -10.56
N LEU A 426 -18.02 0.87 -11.91
CA LEU A 426 -18.29 -0.21 -12.86
C LEU A 426 -17.09 -1.14 -13.11
N ALA A 427 -15.86 -0.66 -12.94
CA ALA A 427 -14.65 -1.42 -13.27
C ALA A 427 -14.59 -2.83 -12.64
N PRO A 428 -15.00 -3.06 -11.37
CA PRO A 428 -15.04 -4.40 -10.79
C PRO A 428 -16.03 -5.36 -11.50
N ALA A 429 -17.14 -4.84 -12.02
CA ALA A 429 -18.09 -5.66 -12.77
C ALA A 429 -17.44 -6.14 -14.09
N LEU A 430 -16.63 -5.32 -14.75
CA LEU A 430 -15.96 -5.70 -15.99
C LEU A 430 -14.97 -6.87 -15.79
N THR A 431 -14.35 -6.94 -14.62
CA THR A 431 -13.26 -7.87 -14.32
C THR A 431 -13.66 -9.07 -13.45
N ALA A 432 -14.87 -9.07 -12.89
CA ALA A 432 -15.37 -10.14 -12.02
C ALA A 432 -15.32 -11.53 -12.68
N LEU A 433 -14.91 -12.54 -11.92
CA LEU A 433 -15.03 -13.93 -12.30
C LEU A 433 -16.52 -14.35 -12.35
N PRO A 434 -16.87 -15.41 -13.09
CA PRO A 434 -18.25 -15.91 -13.19
C PRO A 434 -18.89 -16.26 -11.83
N ASP A 435 -18.09 -16.62 -10.83
CA ASP A 435 -18.53 -16.89 -9.45
C ASP A 435 -18.64 -15.63 -8.57
N PHE A 436 -18.54 -14.44 -9.16
CA PHE A 436 -18.57 -13.13 -8.49
C PHE A 436 -17.41 -12.92 -7.50
N THR A 437 -16.29 -13.61 -7.65
CA THR A 437 -15.02 -13.24 -7.01
C THR A 437 -14.19 -12.35 -7.94
N PHE A 438 -13.15 -11.68 -7.43
CA PHE A 438 -12.13 -11.10 -8.31
C PHE A 438 -11.00 -12.12 -8.56
N PRO A 439 -10.31 -12.08 -9.72
CA PRO A 439 -9.31 -13.08 -10.12
C PRO A 439 -7.97 -13.02 -9.36
N ALA A 440 -7.93 -12.29 -8.25
CA ALA A 440 -6.80 -12.16 -7.34
C ALA A 440 -5.47 -11.70 -7.97
N ARG A 441 -5.51 -10.77 -8.92
CA ARG A 441 -4.30 -10.22 -9.57
C ARG A 441 -3.50 -9.31 -8.67
N LYS A 442 -2.18 -9.22 -8.92
CA LYS A 442 -1.27 -8.36 -8.16
C LYS A 442 -1.39 -8.67 -6.66
N ASP A 443 -1.10 -7.71 -5.79
CA ASP A 443 -1.38 -7.89 -4.37
C ASP A 443 -2.89 -7.94 -4.05
N SER A 444 -3.42 -9.15 -3.97
CA SER A 444 -4.86 -9.37 -3.83
C SER A 444 -5.17 -10.65 -3.07
N ARG A 445 -6.20 -10.65 -2.22
CA ARG A 445 -6.58 -11.85 -1.45
C ARG A 445 -7.26 -12.86 -2.37
N PHE A 446 -6.79 -14.11 -2.38
CA PHE A 446 -7.41 -15.14 -3.20
C PHE A 446 -8.87 -15.44 -2.80
N GLY A 447 -9.76 -15.57 -3.78
CA GLY A 447 -11.12 -16.12 -3.60
C GLY A 447 -12.11 -15.25 -2.83
N VAL A 448 -11.87 -13.94 -2.72
CA VAL A 448 -12.80 -13.04 -2.03
C VAL A 448 -13.97 -12.70 -2.95
N SER A 449 -15.18 -12.94 -2.46
CA SER A 449 -16.43 -12.57 -3.15
C SER A 449 -16.61 -11.06 -3.21
N LEU A 450 -17.12 -10.56 -4.34
CA LEU A 450 -17.58 -9.18 -4.52
C LEU A 450 -18.92 -8.92 -3.79
N ALA A 451 -19.62 -9.96 -3.34
CA ALA A 451 -20.86 -9.84 -2.55
C ALA A 451 -20.62 -9.62 -1.04
N GLN A 452 -19.38 -9.34 -0.63
CA GLN A 452 -19.10 -8.95 0.77
C GLN A 452 -19.89 -7.67 1.13
N PRO A 453 -20.50 -7.59 2.33
CA PRO A 453 -21.28 -6.42 2.75
C PRO A 453 -20.52 -5.10 2.62
N MET A 454 -19.21 -5.10 2.91
CA MET A 454 -18.33 -3.95 2.71
C MET A 454 -18.37 -3.41 1.26
N TYR A 455 -18.38 -4.29 0.27
CA TYR A 455 -18.38 -3.91 -1.13
C TYR A 455 -19.78 -3.52 -1.61
N LEU A 456 -20.81 -4.23 -1.16
CA LEU A 456 -22.21 -3.86 -1.43
C LEU A 456 -22.52 -2.42 -1.00
N GLU A 457 -22.03 -2.00 0.18
CA GLU A 457 -22.17 -0.60 0.61
C GLU A 457 -21.51 0.40 -0.34
N LEU A 458 -20.38 0.05 -0.97
CA LEU A 458 -19.71 0.96 -1.90
C LEU A 458 -20.59 1.27 -3.11
N TRP A 459 -21.21 0.24 -3.69
CA TRP A 459 -22.09 0.44 -4.84
C TRP A 459 -23.43 1.08 -4.42
N GLU A 460 -24.01 0.69 -3.30
CA GLU A 460 -25.23 1.33 -2.75
C GLU A 460 -25.04 2.84 -2.51
N VAL A 461 -23.89 3.23 -1.94
CA VAL A 461 -23.56 4.64 -1.71
C VAL A 461 -23.15 5.34 -3.01
N GLY A 462 -22.35 4.69 -3.85
CA GLY A 462 -21.92 5.22 -5.15
C GLY A 462 -23.08 5.52 -6.09
N LEU A 463 -24.09 4.64 -6.15
CA LEU A 463 -25.31 4.80 -6.94
C LEU A 463 -26.06 6.11 -6.63
N ARG A 464 -26.00 6.59 -5.38
CA ARG A 464 -26.61 7.88 -5.01
C ARG A 464 -25.92 9.06 -5.68
N TYR A 465 -24.59 9.03 -5.82
CA TYR A 465 -23.84 10.09 -6.48
C TYR A 465 -24.10 10.10 -7.99
N VAL A 466 -24.21 8.92 -8.60
CA VAL A 466 -24.53 8.79 -10.04
C VAL A 466 -25.99 9.16 -10.33
N GLY A 467 -26.90 8.99 -9.36
CA GLY A 467 -28.33 9.25 -9.52
C GLY A 467 -28.85 10.64 -9.14
N SER A 468 -28.05 11.52 -8.52
CA SER A 468 -28.53 12.78 -7.92
C SER A 468 -28.61 14.00 -8.86
N GLY A 469 -28.29 13.86 -10.15
CA GLY A 469 -28.43 14.94 -11.11
C GLY A 469 -29.90 15.20 -11.48
N GLU A 470 -30.51 16.27 -10.97
CA GLU A 470 -31.82 16.78 -11.44
C GLU A 470 -31.78 17.27 -12.91
N THR A 471 -30.62 17.27 -13.56
CA THR A 471 -30.36 17.84 -14.89
C THR A 471 -30.33 16.83 -16.05
N LEU A 472 -30.99 15.67 -15.93
CA LEU A 472 -31.02 14.65 -17.00
C LEU A 472 -32.43 14.29 -17.44
N LYS A 473 -33.27 15.30 -17.70
CA LYS A 473 -34.53 15.09 -18.45
C LYS A 473 -34.39 15.21 -19.98
N ASP A 474 -33.31 15.80 -20.51
CA ASP A 474 -33.23 16.12 -21.94
C ASP A 474 -31.96 15.67 -22.69
N SER A 475 -31.06 14.87 -22.10
CA SER A 475 -29.90 14.33 -22.82
C SER A 475 -29.88 12.80 -22.81
N LEU A 476 -30.57 12.23 -23.80
CA LEU A 476 -30.28 10.91 -24.35
C LEU A 476 -28.84 10.92 -24.88
N THR A 477 -27.83 10.55 -24.07
CA THR A 477 -26.58 9.88 -24.48
C THR A 477 -25.61 9.71 -23.29
N VAL A 478 -25.13 8.47 -23.08
CA VAL A 478 -24.03 8.02 -22.21
C VAL A 478 -24.27 7.94 -20.69
N ALA A 479 -24.68 9.00 -19.98
CA ALA A 479 -24.74 8.98 -18.49
C ALA A 479 -25.89 8.12 -17.88
N GLY A 480 -26.89 7.76 -18.69
CA GLY A 480 -28.03 6.93 -18.25
C GLY A 480 -27.74 5.43 -18.32
N GLU A 481 -26.74 5.01 -19.10
CA GLU A 481 -26.45 3.59 -19.33
C GLU A 481 -25.66 2.98 -18.16
N GLY A 482 -24.58 3.64 -17.70
CA GLY A 482 -23.76 3.08 -16.63
C GLY A 482 -24.46 3.06 -15.26
N LYS A 483 -25.38 3.99 -14.99
CA LYS A 483 -26.30 3.86 -13.83
C LYS A 483 -27.13 2.57 -13.88
N ARG A 484 -27.75 2.26 -15.02
CA ARG A 484 -28.55 1.03 -15.20
C ARG A 484 -27.66 -0.21 -15.11
N GLU A 485 -26.43 -0.15 -15.61
CA GLU A 485 -25.45 -1.23 -15.45
C GLU A 485 -25.04 -1.44 -13.98
N LEU A 486 -24.85 -0.37 -13.20
CA LEU A 486 -24.57 -0.47 -11.76
C LEU A 486 -25.74 -1.05 -10.98
N GLU A 487 -26.98 -0.66 -11.31
CA GLU A 487 -28.19 -1.26 -10.74
C GLU A 487 -28.26 -2.76 -11.07
N SER A 488 -27.96 -3.13 -12.31
CA SER A 488 -27.96 -4.52 -12.79
C SER A 488 -26.89 -5.36 -12.08
N TRP A 489 -25.69 -4.81 -11.94
CA TRP A 489 -24.58 -5.40 -11.21
C TRP A 489 -24.93 -5.64 -9.74
N LEU A 490 -25.52 -4.65 -9.08
CA LEU A 490 -25.90 -4.76 -7.67
C LEU A 490 -27.00 -5.80 -7.45
N HIS A 491 -27.97 -5.91 -8.36
CA HIS A 491 -28.95 -7.01 -8.34
C HIS A 491 -28.29 -8.38 -8.47
N ALA A 492 -27.31 -8.53 -9.37
CA ALA A 492 -26.57 -9.78 -9.52
C ALA A 492 -25.83 -10.16 -8.24
N LEU A 493 -25.19 -9.18 -7.57
CA LEU A 493 -24.50 -9.41 -6.30
C LEU A 493 -25.44 -9.79 -5.15
N TYR A 494 -26.62 -9.19 -5.03
CA TYR A 494 -27.63 -9.62 -4.05
C TYR A 494 -28.22 -11.01 -4.35
N GLY A 495 -28.09 -11.48 -5.60
CA GLY A 495 -28.46 -12.83 -6.02
C GLY A 495 -27.41 -13.89 -5.70
N VAL A 496 -26.20 -13.51 -5.28
CA VAL A 496 -25.12 -14.46 -4.95
C VAL A 496 -25.54 -15.31 -3.74
N PRO A 497 -25.34 -16.65 -3.78
CA PRO A 497 -25.58 -17.51 -2.63
C PRO A 497 -24.83 -17.02 -1.39
N PRO A 498 -25.27 -17.40 -0.18
CA PRO A 498 -24.62 -16.91 1.02
C PRO A 498 -23.13 -17.25 1.02
N ILE A 499 -22.29 -16.30 1.45
CA ILE A 499 -20.83 -16.38 1.39
C ILE A 499 -20.21 -16.46 2.79
N GLN A 500 -18.94 -16.84 2.86
CA GLN A 500 -18.13 -16.63 4.06
C GLN A 500 -17.78 -15.15 4.20
N LEU A 501 -18.14 -14.55 5.33
CA LEU A 501 -17.85 -13.14 5.59
C LEU A 501 -16.39 -12.97 6.01
N GLU A 502 -15.73 -12.02 5.36
CA GLU A 502 -14.33 -11.67 5.64
C GLU A 502 -14.24 -10.50 6.63
N VAL A 503 -13.13 -10.43 7.35
CA VAL A 503 -12.82 -9.31 8.25
C VAL A 503 -11.95 -8.29 7.51
N PHE A 504 -12.37 -7.03 7.58
CA PHE A 504 -11.69 -5.91 6.92
C PHE A 504 -11.50 -4.73 7.87
N ASP A 505 -10.38 -4.01 7.76
CA ASP A 505 -10.08 -2.87 8.65
C ASP A 505 -11.12 -1.73 8.56
N SER A 506 -11.69 -1.50 7.37
CA SER A 506 -12.67 -0.44 7.14
C SER A 506 -14.13 -0.91 7.14
N TYR A 507 -14.39 -2.14 7.61
CA TYR A 507 -15.73 -2.70 7.82
C TYR A 507 -15.71 -3.81 8.88
N LEU A 508 -16.15 -3.49 10.10
CA LEU A 508 -16.24 -4.42 11.22
C LEU A 508 -17.67 -4.50 11.76
N HIS A 509 -18.66 -4.13 10.93
CA HIS A 509 -20.06 -4.13 11.28
C HIS A 509 -20.57 -5.51 11.66
N ASP A 510 -20.16 -6.55 10.94
CA ASP A 510 -20.58 -7.92 11.22
C ASP A 510 -19.80 -8.61 12.34
N ALA A 511 -18.74 -7.98 12.87
CA ALA A 511 -17.95 -8.56 13.95
C ALA A 511 -18.68 -8.54 15.32
N PRO A 512 -18.54 -9.61 16.15
CA PRO A 512 -17.85 -10.85 15.84
C PRO A 512 -18.67 -11.68 14.84
N SER A 513 -18.05 -12.04 13.71
CA SER A 513 -18.57 -13.11 12.86
C SER A 513 -18.17 -14.43 13.52
N ASP A 514 -19.06 -15.42 13.54
CA ASP A 514 -18.72 -16.74 14.07
C ASP A 514 -17.82 -17.49 13.06
N PRO A 515 -16.51 -17.64 13.32
CA PRO A 515 -15.58 -18.22 12.36
C PRO A 515 -15.41 -19.71 12.60
N LEU A 516 -16.28 -20.35 13.41
CA LEU A 516 -16.27 -21.80 13.58
C LEU A 516 -16.12 -22.47 12.20
N PRO A 517 -15.16 -23.39 12.02
CA PRO A 517 -15.10 -24.24 10.83
C PRO A 517 -16.44 -24.95 10.78
N ARG A 518 -17.28 -24.51 9.84
CA ARG A 518 -18.55 -25.17 9.64
C ARG A 518 -18.22 -26.55 9.07
N PRO A 519 -18.87 -27.62 9.57
CA PRO A 519 -18.74 -28.93 8.94
C PRO A 519 -18.95 -28.79 7.43
N PRO A 520 -18.13 -29.45 6.59
CA PRO A 520 -18.33 -29.46 5.14
C PRO A 520 -19.79 -29.76 4.80
N GLY A 521 -20.43 -28.90 4.00
CA GLY A 521 -21.84 -29.04 3.61
C GLY A 521 -22.87 -28.39 4.55
N SER A 522 -22.46 -27.71 5.62
CA SER A 522 -23.39 -26.87 6.40
C SER A 522 -23.79 -25.63 5.58
N PRO A 523 -25.07 -25.22 5.58
CA PRO A 523 -25.49 -24.03 4.84
C PRO A 523 -24.70 -22.81 5.33
N LEU A 524 -24.20 -22.02 4.38
CA LEU A 524 -23.77 -20.66 4.64
C LEU A 524 -24.98 -19.88 5.22
N GLY A 525 -24.75 -18.75 5.89
CA GLY A 525 -25.83 -18.01 6.58
C GLY A 525 -26.96 -17.56 5.65
N SER A 526 -27.83 -16.65 6.07
CA SER A 526 -28.74 -16.02 5.10
C SER A 526 -27.94 -15.20 4.06
N PRO A 527 -28.39 -15.11 2.81
CA PRO A 527 -27.80 -14.20 1.82
C PRO A 527 -27.67 -12.78 2.37
N VAL A 528 -26.69 -12.03 1.85
CA VAL A 528 -26.55 -10.62 2.21
C VAL A 528 -27.75 -9.85 1.67
N SER A 529 -28.24 -8.88 2.44
CA SER A 529 -29.41 -8.08 2.09
C SER A 529 -29.22 -6.63 2.49
N ARG A 530 -29.87 -5.71 1.78
CA ARG A 530 -29.88 -4.27 2.08
C ARG A 530 -30.22 -3.96 3.55
N GLY A 531 -31.19 -4.70 4.11
CA GLY A 531 -31.62 -4.57 5.51
C GLY A 531 -30.60 -5.00 6.56
N ARG A 532 -29.42 -5.49 6.18
CA ARG A 532 -28.37 -5.98 7.11
C ARG A 532 -27.04 -5.23 7.02
N LEU A 533 -26.94 -4.23 6.15
CA LEU A 533 -25.76 -3.38 5.98
C LEU A 533 -25.47 -2.52 7.23
N SER A 534 -24.50 -1.61 7.16
CA SER A 534 -24.08 -0.80 8.32
C SER A 534 -24.81 0.56 8.41
N TRP A 535 -24.41 1.34 9.41
CA TRP A 535 -24.86 2.72 9.61
C TRP A 535 -24.60 3.62 8.38
N TRP A 536 -23.53 3.34 7.61
CA TRP A 536 -23.16 4.14 6.45
C TRP A 536 -24.21 4.01 5.34
N ALA A 537 -24.65 2.78 5.05
CA ALA A 537 -25.75 2.52 4.13
C ALA A 537 -27.06 3.19 4.61
N LEU A 538 -27.38 3.12 5.91
CA LEU A 538 -28.59 3.75 6.45
C LEU A 538 -28.62 5.27 6.18
N LEU A 539 -27.47 5.94 6.20
CA LEU A 539 -27.38 7.37 5.89
C LEU A 539 -27.45 7.66 4.39
N HIS A 540 -26.82 6.83 3.56
CA HIS A 540 -26.47 7.23 2.20
C HIS A 540 -27.12 6.39 1.09
N MET A 541 -27.51 5.13 1.31
CA MET A 541 -28.08 4.30 0.24
C MET A 541 -29.43 4.83 -0.26
N LEU A 542 -29.79 4.51 -1.51
CA LEU A 542 -31.11 4.85 -2.05
C LEU A 542 -32.23 4.14 -1.27
N PRO A 543 -33.44 4.73 -1.14
CA PRO A 543 -34.53 4.08 -0.40
C PRO A 543 -34.91 2.70 -0.95
N GLU A 544 -34.89 2.53 -2.27
CA GLU A 544 -35.27 1.29 -2.95
C GLU A 544 -34.35 1.10 -4.17
N LEU A 545 -34.04 -0.16 -4.49
CA LEU A 545 -33.42 -0.51 -5.76
C LEU A 545 -34.51 -0.70 -6.82
N PRO A 546 -34.36 -0.15 -8.03
CA PRO A 546 -35.34 -0.37 -9.09
C PRO A 546 -35.47 -1.86 -9.41
N SER A 547 -36.70 -2.37 -9.54
CA SER A 547 -36.95 -3.79 -9.85
C SER A 547 -37.02 -4.08 -11.36
N ASP A 548 -37.11 -3.03 -12.19
CA ASP A 548 -37.21 -3.07 -13.64
C ASP A 548 -35.83 -3.05 -14.32
N VAL A 549 -34.89 -3.88 -13.86
CA VAL A 549 -33.51 -3.88 -14.35
C VAL A 549 -33.18 -5.20 -15.05
N SER A 550 -32.61 -5.11 -16.24
CA SER A 550 -32.13 -6.30 -16.98
C SER A 550 -31.05 -7.04 -16.18
N PRO A 551 -31.00 -8.39 -16.24
CA PRO A 551 -29.91 -9.15 -15.63
C PRO A 551 -28.54 -8.70 -16.15
N TRP A 552 -27.56 -8.72 -15.26
CA TRP A 552 -26.19 -8.35 -15.62
C TRP A 552 -25.59 -9.41 -16.55
N THR A 553 -25.16 -8.98 -17.74
CA THR A 553 -24.55 -9.85 -18.75
C THR A 553 -23.16 -9.34 -19.13
N PRO A 554 -22.09 -9.86 -18.54
CA PRO A 554 -20.75 -9.39 -18.84
C PRO A 554 -20.33 -9.77 -20.26
N ARG A 555 -19.61 -8.86 -20.92
CA ARG A 555 -19.06 -9.07 -22.27
C ARG A 555 -17.54 -9.14 -22.23
N SER A 556 -16.95 -9.65 -23.32
CA SER A 556 -15.51 -9.49 -23.54
C SER A 556 -15.15 -8.00 -23.58
N VAL A 557 -14.05 -7.62 -22.93
CA VAL A 557 -13.62 -6.22 -22.79
C VAL A 557 -12.11 -6.12 -22.74
N LEU A 558 -11.56 -5.04 -23.29
CA LEU A 558 -10.19 -4.61 -23.08
C LEU A 558 -10.19 -3.38 -22.18
N LEU A 559 -9.62 -3.49 -20.99
CA LEU A 559 -9.30 -2.36 -20.13
C LEU A 559 -7.95 -1.81 -20.57
N GLU A 560 -7.99 -0.87 -21.52
CA GLU A 560 -6.80 -0.38 -22.24
C GLU A 560 -5.74 0.23 -21.32
N SER A 561 -6.15 1.05 -20.34
CA SER A 561 -5.20 1.73 -19.47
C SER A 561 -4.54 0.77 -18.48
N GLN A 562 -5.20 -0.34 -18.14
CA GLN A 562 -4.58 -1.43 -17.36
C GLN A 562 -3.79 -2.41 -18.22
N GLY A 563 -4.06 -2.45 -19.53
CA GLY A 563 -3.59 -3.51 -20.41
C GLY A 563 -4.15 -4.87 -20.04
N LEU A 564 -5.45 -4.95 -19.73
CA LEU A 564 -6.10 -6.21 -19.34
C LEU A 564 -7.17 -6.59 -20.35
N ALA A 565 -6.95 -7.70 -21.06
CA ALA A 565 -7.94 -8.28 -21.97
C ALA A 565 -8.73 -9.38 -21.25
N VAL A 566 -10.06 -9.29 -21.28
CA VAL A 566 -10.98 -10.30 -20.74
C VAL A 566 -11.86 -10.83 -21.88
N LEU A 567 -11.80 -12.14 -22.12
CA LEU A 567 -12.58 -12.86 -23.12
C LEU A 567 -13.65 -13.70 -22.41
N ARG A 568 -14.92 -13.52 -22.77
CA ARG A 568 -16.05 -14.22 -22.15
C ARG A 568 -16.89 -14.97 -23.17
N ALA A 569 -17.36 -16.14 -22.78
CA ALA A 569 -18.37 -16.91 -23.51
C ALA A 569 -19.12 -17.82 -22.52
N GLY A 570 -20.39 -17.51 -22.23
CA GLY A 570 -21.13 -18.16 -21.15
C GLY A 570 -20.40 -18.03 -19.81
N GLU A 571 -20.22 -19.15 -19.11
CA GLU A 571 -19.49 -19.26 -17.83
C GLU A 571 -17.96 -19.26 -18.00
N ARG A 572 -17.44 -19.21 -19.23
CA ARG A 572 -15.98 -19.17 -19.46
C ARG A 572 -15.48 -17.74 -19.42
N TYR A 573 -14.45 -17.54 -18.60
CA TYR A 573 -13.66 -16.33 -18.47
C TYR A 573 -12.19 -16.68 -18.77
N VAL A 574 -11.58 -15.92 -19.66
CA VAL A 574 -10.14 -15.98 -19.95
C VAL A 574 -9.59 -14.57 -19.89
N SER A 575 -8.46 -14.35 -19.20
CA SER A 575 -7.79 -13.05 -19.27
C SER A 575 -6.30 -13.15 -19.54
N LEU A 576 -5.79 -12.11 -20.20
CA LEU A 576 -4.37 -11.91 -20.48
C LEU A 576 -3.90 -10.57 -19.92
N GLU A 577 -2.87 -10.61 -19.06
CA GLU A 577 -2.20 -9.43 -18.49
C GLU A 577 -1.19 -8.84 -19.48
N CYS A 578 -1.60 -7.89 -20.30
CA CYS A 578 -0.79 -7.23 -21.33
C CYS A 578 -0.56 -5.74 -21.03
N GLY A 579 -0.28 -5.43 -19.76
CA GLY A 579 -0.12 -4.06 -19.28
C GLY A 579 1.00 -3.87 -18.26
N GLN A 580 0.81 -2.88 -17.40
CA GLN A 580 1.86 -2.36 -16.54
C GLN A 580 1.94 -3.01 -15.16
N LEU A 581 2.98 -2.68 -14.38
CA LEU A 581 3.28 -3.38 -13.12
C LEU A 581 2.21 -3.09 -12.09
N GLY A 582 1.76 -1.84 -12.02
CA GLY A 582 0.82 -1.40 -11.00
C GLY A 582 1.50 -0.94 -9.71
N GLY A 583 2.68 -0.31 -9.80
CA GLY A 583 3.39 0.25 -8.65
C GLY A 583 3.94 -0.82 -7.69
N GLY A 584 4.07 -0.47 -6.39
CA GLY A 584 4.68 -1.35 -5.37
C GLY A 584 3.85 -2.59 -4.97
N HIS A 585 2.61 -2.66 -5.45
CA HIS A 585 1.69 -3.78 -5.29
C HIS A 585 1.64 -4.69 -6.53
N GLY A 586 2.35 -4.32 -7.60
CA GLY A 586 2.44 -5.08 -8.83
C GLY A 586 3.27 -6.35 -8.72
N HIS A 587 2.90 -7.37 -9.50
CA HIS A 587 3.66 -8.61 -9.66
C HIS A 587 4.41 -8.63 -11.00
N PRO A 588 5.58 -9.30 -11.10
CA PRO A 588 6.31 -9.45 -12.35
C PRO A 588 5.71 -10.59 -13.21
N ASP A 589 4.43 -10.47 -13.56
CA ASP A 589 3.58 -11.52 -14.13
C ASP A 589 3.08 -11.19 -15.54
N ARG A 590 3.90 -10.49 -16.33
CA ARG A 590 3.57 -10.09 -17.70
C ARG A 590 3.13 -11.27 -18.55
N LEU A 591 2.02 -11.07 -19.25
CA LEU A 591 1.35 -12.08 -20.07
C LEU A 591 0.82 -13.27 -19.25
N HIS A 592 0.51 -13.07 -17.97
CA HIS A 592 -0.21 -14.05 -17.16
C HIS A 592 -1.55 -14.42 -17.81
N LEU A 593 -1.85 -15.72 -17.81
CA LEU A 593 -3.11 -16.28 -18.28
C LEU A 593 -3.96 -16.77 -17.12
N THR A 594 -5.18 -16.23 -17.02
CA THR A 594 -6.23 -16.72 -16.11
C THR A 594 -7.29 -17.48 -16.90
N LEU A 595 -7.76 -18.62 -16.38
CA LEU A 595 -8.87 -19.40 -16.94
C LEU A 595 -9.83 -19.80 -15.83
N HIS A 596 -11.10 -19.40 -15.96
CA HIS A 596 -12.21 -19.88 -15.17
C HIS A 596 -13.30 -20.41 -16.12
N ALA A 597 -13.79 -21.63 -15.91
CA ALA A 597 -14.82 -22.24 -16.74
C ALA A 597 -15.56 -23.34 -15.98
N ASP A 598 -16.84 -23.55 -16.31
CA ASP A 598 -17.68 -24.61 -15.75
C ASP A 598 -17.73 -24.64 -14.21
N GLY A 599 -17.62 -23.46 -13.58
CA GLY A 599 -17.61 -23.27 -12.13
C GLY A 599 -16.26 -23.52 -11.46
N VAL A 600 -15.16 -23.66 -12.21
CA VAL A 600 -13.82 -23.90 -11.67
C VAL A 600 -12.82 -22.85 -12.14
N HIS A 601 -12.06 -22.29 -11.21
CA HIS A 601 -10.93 -21.39 -11.46
C HIS A 601 -9.67 -22.20 -11.81
N TRP A 602 -9.63 -22.76 -13.02
CA TRP A 602 -8.62 -23.72 -13.49
C TRP A 602 -7.17 -23.22 -13.47
N LEU A 603 -6.94 -21.98 -13.90
CA LEU A 603 -5.64 -21.33 -13.92
C LEU A 603 -5.72 -20.03 -13.11
N PRO A 604 -5.63 -20.10 -11.78
CA PRO A 604 -5.70 -18.93 -10.94
C PRO A 604 -4.42 -18.09 -10.97
N ASP A 605 -4.58 -16.78 -10.76
CA ASP A 605 -3.54 -16.02 -10.04
C ASP A 605 -3.73 -16.28 -8.54
N PHE A 606 -2.63 -16.45 -7.83
CA PHE A 606 -2.65 -16.67 -6.39
C PHE A 606 -2.85 -15.36 -5.63
N GLY A 607 -2.55 -14.23 -6.24
CA GLY A 607 -2.54 -12.94 -5.55
C GLY A 607 -1.46 -12.90 -4.48
N THR A 608 -1.80 -12.44 -3.28
CA THR A 608 -0.84 -12.23 -2.19
C THR A 608 -1.21 -12.99 -0.93
N GLY A 609 -0.16 -13.41 -0.21
CA GLY A 609 -0.27 -13.97 1.13
C GLY A 609 -0.17 -12.92 2.21
N SER A 610 0.27 -13.34 3.38
CA SER A 610 0.50 -12.42 4.50
C SER A 610 1.76 -11.57 4.25
N TYR A 611 1.67 -10.26 4.47
CA TYR A 611 2.81 -9.33 4.33
C TYR A 611 3.94 -9.56 5.34
N VAL A 612 3.71 -10.42 6.33
CA VAL A 612 4.67 -10.78 7.38
C VAL A 612 5.13 -12.25 7.25
N ALA A 613 4.72 -12.94 6.19
CA ALA A 613 5.14 -14.31 5.89
C ALA A 613 6.20 -14.35 4.78
N ARG A 614 7.09 -15.35 4.86
CA ARG A 614 8.19 -15.56 3.91
C ARG A 614 7.72 -16.04 2.54
N ASP A 615 6.57 -16.68 2.45
CA ASP A 615 6.00 -17.12 1.17
C ASP A 615 5.49 -15.96 0.30
N LEU A 616 5.40 -14.73 0.84
CA LEU A 616 5.16 -13.52 0.03
C LEU A 616 6.15 -13.40 -1.14
N PHE A 617 7.41 -13.78 -0.94
CA PHE A 617 8.44 -13.72 -1.98
C PHE A 617 8.19 -14.72 -3.11
N TRP A 618 7.49 -15.83 -2.84
CA TRP A 618 7.04 -16.75 -3.88
C TRP A 618 5.94 -16.10 -4.72
N TYR A 619 4.87 -15.62 -4.07
CA TYR A 619 3.72 -15.03 -4.76
C TYR A 619 4.06 -13.77 -5.56
N ARG A 620 5.15 -13.07 -5.23
CA ARG A 620 5.68 -11.92 -5.97
C ARG A 620 6.78 -12.28 -6.99
N SER A 621 6.95 -13.57 -7.31
CA SER A 621 7.91 -14.04 -8.32
C SER A 621 7.18 -14.48 -9.59
N THR A 622 7.74 -14.24 -10.77
CA THR A 622 7.15 -14.67 -12.06
C THR A 622 6.84 -16.17 -12.11
N ARG A 623 7.61 -16.99 -11.39
CA ARG A 623 7.42 -18.45 -11.37
C ARG A 623 6.12 -18.88 -10.70
N ALA A 624 5.56 -18.07 -9.80
CA ALA A 624 4.26 -18.32 -9.18
C ALA A 624 3.08 -18.02 -10.11
N HIS A 625 3.33 -17.49 -11.31
CA HIS A 625 2.31 -17.07 -12.26
C HIS A 625 2.30 -17.95 -13.50
N ASN A 626 1.15 -18.06 -14.13
CA ASN A 626 0.99 -18.66 -15.46
C ASN A 626 1.55 -17.70 -16.54
N ALA A 627 2.80 -17.26 -16.42
CA ALA A 627 3.41 -16.18 -17.21
C ALA A 627 4.79 -16.60 -17.76
N PRO A 628 5.15 -16.20 -19.00
CA PRO A 628 6.46 -16.51 -19.56
C PRO A 628 7.60 -15.81 -18.80
N ARG A 629 8.74 -16.49 -18.71
CA ARG A 629 9.97 -16.02 -18.06
C ARG A 629 11.17 -16.31 -18.94
N LEU A 630 12.02 -15.32 -19.20
CA LEU A 630 13.29 -15.47 -19.92
C LEU A 630 14.49 -15.51 -18.97
N ASP A 631 15.41 -16.43 -19.22
CA ASP A 631 16.76 -16.51 -18.59
C ASP A 631 16.75 -16.32 -17.08
N GLY A 632 15.86 -17.01 -16.38
CA GLY A 632 15.81 -16.89 -14.93
C GLY A 632 15.22 -15.57 -14.42
N GLY A 633 14.52 -14.78 -15.26
CA GLY A 633 13.98 -13.48 -14.90
C GLY A 633 15.05 -12.39 -14.75
N THR A 634 16.25 -12.59 -15.34
CA THR A 634 17.39 -11.67 -15.20
C THR A 634 17.45 -10.57 -16.26
N GLY A 635 16.70 -10.70 -17.37
CA GLY A 635 16.91 -9.90 -18.58
C GLY A 635 15.81 -8.92 -19.00
N GLU A 636 14.54 -9.13 -18.61
CA GLU A 636 13.43 -8.28 -19.08
C GLU A 636 12.87 -7.41 -17.94
N SER A 637 12.94 -6.09 -18.12
CA SER A 637 12.27 -5.09 -17.29
C SER A 637 11.34 -4.26 -18.17
N GLY A 638 10.14 -3.97 -17.69
CA GLY A 638 9.18 -3.12 -18.40
C GLY A 638 7.74 -3.60 -18.38
N ASP A 639 6.92 -2.90 -19.16
CA ASP A 639 5.49 -3.16 -19.29
C ASP A 639 5.22 -4.08 -20.49
N ALA A 640 4.15 -4.87 -20.41
CA ALA A 640 3.60 -5.54 -21.57
C ALA A 640 2.63 -4.60 -22.30
N THR A 641 2.35 -4.91 -23.56
CA THR A 641 1.37 -4.17 -24.36
C THR A 641 0.37 -5.11 -25.03
N CYS A 642 -0.88 -4.68 -25.13
CA CYS A 642 -1.91 -5.36 -25.90
C CYS A 642 -1.80 -4.94 -27.37
N GLU A 643 -1.34 -5.82 -28.26
CA GLU A 643 -1.20 -5.53 -29.69
C GLU A 643 -2.53 -5.68 -30.44
N THR A 644 -3.36 -6.63 -30.02
CA THR A 644 -4.62 -6.93 -30.68
C THR A 644 -5.69 -7.33 -29.68
N PHE A 645 -6.94 -6.92 -29.91
CA PHE A 645 -8.11 -7.42 -29.18
C PHE A 645 -9.33 -7.38 -30.09
N ASP A 646 -10.02 -8.51 -30.24
CA ASP A 646 -11.30 -8.60 -30.96
C ASP A 646 -12.16 -9.74 -30.42
N ALA A 647 -13.47 -9.54 -30.34
CA ALA A 647 -14.42 -10.52 -29.79
C ALA A 647 -15.76 -10.58 -30.55
N PRO A 648 -15.76 -10.88 -31.87
CA PRO A 648 -16.97 -10.98 -32.66
C PRO A 648 -17.68 -12.33 -32.44
N GLY A 649 -18.81 -12.31 -31.74
CA GLY A 649 -19.63 -13.51 -31.54
C GLY A 649 -18.96 -14.55 -30.64
N ASP A 650 -18.91 -15.81 -31.09
CA ASP A 650 -18.48 -16.96 -30.27
C ASP A 650 -16.96 -17.14 -30.17
N TRP A 651 -16.20 -16.39 -30.96
CA TRP A 651 -14.74 -16.40 -30.94
C TRP A 651 -14.21 -15.04 -30.51
N ALA A 652 -13.19 -15.07 -29.67
CA ALA A 652 -12.49 -13.88 -29.24
C ALA A 652 -10.98 -14.14 -29.19
N TRP A 653 -10.18 -13.09 -29.38
CA TRP A 653 -8.74 -13.20 -29.25
C TRP A 653 -8.09 -11.96 -28.69
N THR A 654 -6.89 -12.17 -28.16
CA THR A 654 -5.98 -11.11 -27.78
C THR A 654 -4.54 -11.56 -28.01
N ARG A 655 -3.64 -10.60 -28.26
CA ARG A 655 -2.20 -10.82 -28.32
C ARG A 655 -1.52 -9.76 -27.46
N GLY A 656 -0.76 -10.23 -26.48
CA GLY A 656 0.14 -9.40 -25.70
C GLY A 656 1.59 -9.57 -26.12
N ARG A 657 2.38 -8.49 -26.03
CA ARG A 657 3.84 -8.51 -26.19
C ARG A 657 4.52 -8.08 -24.90
N TYR A 658 5.59 -8.78 -24.55
CA TYR A 658 6.53 -8.39 -23.52
C TYR A 658 7.95 -8.70 -24.01
N GLY A 659 8.73 -7.64 -24.25
CA GLY A 659 10.07 -7.78 -24.84
C GLY A 659 10.07 -8.61 -26.12
N ALA A 660 10.86 -9.70 -26.12
CA ALA A 660 10.97 -10.63 -27.25
C ALA A 660 9.86 -11.69 -27.31
N VAL A 661 8.99 -11.74 -26.30
CA VAL A 661 7.93 -12.73 -26.15
C VAL A 661 6.57 -12.15 -26.56
N THR A 662 5.79 -12.95 -27.29
CA THR A 662 4.37 -12.70 -27.50
C THR A 662 3.53 -13.85 -27.00
N ARG A 663 2.37 -13.56 -26.41
CA ARG A 663 1.37 -14.55 -26.05
C ARG A 663 0.05 -14.21 -26.73
N THR A 664 -0.42 -15.13 -27.56
CA THR A 664 -1.71 -15.01 -28.25
C THR A 664 -2.69 -16.01 -27.66
N VAL A 665 -3.87 -15.53 -27.27
CA VAL A 665 -4.95 -16.33 -26.70
C VAL A 665 -6.15 -16.21 -27.63
N VAL A 666 -6.68 -17.35 -28.09
CA VAL A 666 -7.89 -17.44 -28.91
C VAL A 666 -8.90 -18.31 -28.19
N ALA A 667 -9.98 -17.71 -27.70
CA ALA A 667 -11.07 -18.40 -27.03
C ALA A 667 -12.20 -18.67 -28.03
N GLY A 668 -12.54 -19.95 -28.24
CA GLY A 668 -13.64 -20.39 -29.07
C GLY A 668 -14.67 -21.19 -28.30
N PRO A 669 -15.79 -21.62 -28.90
CA PRO A 669 -16.91 -22.23 -28.17
C PRO A 669 -16.50 -23.43 -27.30
N ALA A 670 -15.63 -24.32 -27.79
CA ALA A 670 -15.25 -25.54 -27.10
C ALA A 670 -13.90 -25.49 -26.35
N TYR A 671 -12.94 -24.68 -26.80
CA TYR A 671 -11.58 -24.68 -26.25
C TYR A 671 -10.93 -23.29 -26.30
N VAL A 672 -9.82 -23.16 -25.58
CA VAL A 672 -8.93 -22.00 -25.64
C VAL A 672 -7.60 -22.45 -26.24
N LEU A 673 -7.14 -21.74 -27.26
CA LEU A 673 -5.83 -21.93 -27.88
C LEU A 673 -4.88 -20.85 -27.33
N ASP A 674 -3.79 -21.29 -26.70
CA ASP A 674 -2.71 -20.45 -26.18
C ASP A 674 -1.43 -20.68 -26.99
N VAL A 675 -0.84 -19.60 -27.49
CA VAL A 675 0.37 -19.64 -28.31
C VAL A 675 1.38 -18.64 -27.75
N VAL A 676 2.49 -19.15 -27.23
CA VAL A 676 3.62 -18.34 -26.75
C VAL A 676 4.77 -18.46 -27.73
N GLU A 677 5.24 -17.32 -28.22
CA GLU A 677 6.30 -17.22 -29.23
C GLU A 677 7.43 -16.33 -28.71
N LEU A 678 8.67 -16.80 -28.82
CA LEU A 678 9.89 -16.05 -28.60
C LEU A 678 10.53 -15.78 -29.96
N ALA A 679 10.93 -14.53 -30.20
CA ALA A 679 11.74 -14.17 -31.36
C ALA A 679 12.86 -13.20 -30.94
N SER A 680 14.09 -13.70 -30.89
CA SER A 680 15.28 -12.92 -30.50
C SER A 680 16.45 -13.14 -31.46
N ARG A 681 17.41 -12.20 -31.41
CA ARG A 681 18.72 -12.33 -32.08
C ARG A 681 19.66 -13.24 -31.29
N GLU A 682 19.45 -13.32 -29.98
CA GLU A 682 20.22 -14.13 -29.04
C GLU A 682 19.45 -15.38 -28.63
N GLU A 683 20.18 -16.36 -28.12
CA GLU A 683 19.57 -17.58 -27.59
C GLU A 683 19.12 -17.35 -26.15
N HIS A 684 17.85 -17.62 -25.87
CA HIS A 684 17.29 -17.49 -24.53
C HIS A 684 16.68 -18.81 -24.06
N LEU A 685 16.61 -18.97 -22.74
CA LEU A 685 15.79 -19.98 -22.08
C LEU A 685 14.41 -19.40 -21.79
N LEU A 686 13.38 -19.92 -22.46
CA LEU A 686 11.98 -19.62 -22.18
C LEU A 686 11.40 -20.67 -21.21
N GLU A 687 10.88 -20.21 -20.09
CA GLU A 687 10.12 -21.00 -19.13
C GLU A 687 8.67 -20.49 -19.07
N LEU A 688 7.70 -21.41 -19.10
CA LEU A 688 6.28 -21.10 -18.94
C LEU A 688 5.69 -21.99 -17.83
N PRO A 689 5.52 -21.46 -16.61
CA PRO A 689 4.86 -22.17 -15.52
C PRO A 689 3.35 -22.34 -15.75
N TRP A 690 2.80 -23.43 -15.21
CA TRP A 690 1.38 -23.75 -15.21
C TRP A 690 0.94 -24.21 -13.83
N HIS A 691 0.06 -23.44 -13.22
CA HIS A 691 -0.52 -23.65 -11.90
C HIS A 691 -1.98 -24.06 -12.07
N PHE A 692 -2.22 -25.37 -12.09
CA PHE A 692 -3.56 -25.92 -12.25
C PHE A 692 -4.25 -26.06 -10.89
N GLN A 693 -5.49 -25.58 -10.79
CA GLN A 693 -6.33 -25.83 -9.63
C GLN A 693 -7.04 -27.18 -9.76
N GLY A 694 -6.63 -28.14 -8.92
CA GLY A 694 -7.18 -29.49 -8.90
C GLY A 694 -6.09 -30.56 -8.87
N ARG A 695 -6.50 -31.83 -8.88
CA ARG A 695 -5.56 -32.94 -8.99
C ARG A 695 -5.18 -33.10 -10.46
N SER A 696 -3.89 -32.94 -10.77
CA SER A 696 -3.36 -33.06 -12.12
C SER A 696 -2.56 -34.34 -12.31
N ASP A 697 -2.61 -34.91 -13.52
CA ASP A 697 -1.76 -36.03 -13.94
C ASP A 697 -1.45 -35.95 -15.44
N VAL A 698 -0.27 -36.45 -15.83
CA VAL A 698 0.10 -36.55 -17.25
C VAL A 698 -0.42 -37.88 -17.79
N THR A 699 -1.41 -37.82 -18.67
CA THR A 699 -2.03 -39.03 -19.26
C THR A 699 -1.28 -39.56 -20.48
N THR A 700 -0.34 -38.78 -21.01
CA THR A 700 0.51 -39.22 -22.12
C THR A 700 1.43 -40.36 -21.67
N PRO A 701 1.58 -41.45 -22.44
CA PRO A 701 2.53 -42.50 -22.12
C PRO A 701 3.98 -41.99 -22.10
N GLY A 702 4.70 -42.28 -21.03
CA GLY A 702 6.07 -41.85 -20.82
C GLY A 702 6.59 -42.25 -19.44
N ARG A 703 7.69 -41.64 -19.02
CA ARG A 703 8.26 -41.82 -17.67
C ARG A 703 8.76 -40.49 -17.09
N TRP A 704 8.79 -40.40 -15.77
CA TRP A 704 9.43 -39.31 -15.04
C TRP A 704 10.86 -39.68 -14.68
N GLU A 705 11.77 -38.71 -14.79
CA GLU A 705 13.17 -38.80 -14.37
C GLU A 705 13.51 -37.58 -13.51
N ASP A 706 14.57 -37.64 -12.71
CA ASP A 706 15.02 -36.49 -11.91
C ASP A 706 15.28 -35.27 -12.80
N GLY A 707 14.82 -34.09 -12.35
CA GLY A 707 14.99 -32.82 -13.03
C GLY A 707 15.62 -31.75 -12.14
N GLU A 708 15.95 -30.61 -12.74
CA GLU A 708 16.54 -29.47 -12.02
C GLU A 708 15.77 -28.18 -12.31
N LEU A 709 15.41 -27.48 -11.24
CA LEU A 709 14.80 -26.16 -11.27
C LEU A 709 15.20 -25.38 -10.00
N ALA A 710 16.09 -24.39 -10.15
CA ALA A 710 16.64 -23.65 -9.02
C ALA A 710 15.61 -22.68 -8.39
N GLY A 711 15.47 -22.67 -7.06
CA GLY A 711 14.71 -21.66 -6.31
C GLY A 711 14.40 -22.09 -4.88
N GLU A 712 14.43 -21.15 -3.91
CA GLU A 712 14.20 -21.39 -2.47
C GLU A 712 12.90 -22.17 -2.20
N PHE A 713 11.84 -21.86 -2.96
CA PHE A 713 10.51 -22.40 -2.74
C PHE A 713 10.21 -23.69 -3.52
N VAL A 714 11.12 -24.16 -4.36
CA VAL A 714 10.88 -25.24 -5.32
C VAL A 714 11.47 -26.56 -4.80
N THR A 715 10.68 -27.63 -4.81
CA THR A 715 11.09 -28.98 -4.40
C THR A 715 10.54 -30.03 -5.37
N HIS A 716 11.01 -31.28 -5.25
CA HIS A 716 10.48 -32.44 -5.98
C HIS A 716 10.41 -32.24 -7.49
N VAL A 717 11.54 -31.87 -8.10
CA VAL A 717 11.61 -31.56 -9.53
C VAL A 717 11.82 -32.84 -10.34
N GLU A 718 10.90 -33.10 -11.27
CA GLU A 718 10.95 -34.24 -12.18
C GLU A 718 10.75 -33.76 -13.62
N ARG A 719 11.42 -34.40 -14.57
CA ARG A 719 11.31 -34.16 -16.01
C ARG A 719 10.54 -35.30 -16.67
N PHE A 720 9.55 -34.96 -17.50
CA PHE A 720 8.78 -35.93 -18.24
C PHE A 720 9.45 -36.32 -19.56
N VAL A 721 9.55 -37.62 -19.83
CA VAL A 721 10.03 -38.20 -21.09
C VAL A 721 8.89 -38.90 -21.81
N PRO A 722 8.22 -38.26 -22.79
CA PRO A 722 7.12 -38.85 -23.52
C PRO A 722 7.60 -39.96 -24.48
N HIS A 723 6.73 -40.91 -24.80
CA HIS A 723 6.94 -41.79 -25.94
C HIS A 723 6.93 -40.99 -27.26
N PRO A 724 7.73 -41.38 -28.28
CA PRO A 724 7.82 -40.63 -29.53
C PRO A 724 6.48 -40.48 -30.25
N GLY A 725 6.19 -39.28 -30.77
CA GLY A 725 5.06 -39.02 -31.67
C GLY A 725 3.69 -38.79 -31.00
N VAL A 726 3.64 -38.65 -29.68
CA VAL A 726 2.40 -38.38 -28.93
C VAL A 726 2.47 -37.00 -28.28
N PRO A 727 1.46 -36.12 -28.41
CA PRO A 727 1.42 -34.86 -27.68
C PRO A 727 1.34 -35.09 -26.18
N VAL A 728 1.85 -34.15 -25.38
CA VAL A 728 1.78 -34.25 -23.92
C VAL A 728 0.43 -33.70 -23.44
N VAL A 729 -0.32 -34.50 -22.71
CA VAL A 729 -1.65 -34.16 -22.18
C VAL A 729 -1.59 -34.22 -20.67
N VAL A 730 -1.89 -33.08 -20.04
CA VAL A 730 -2.15 -33.00 -18.59
C VAL A 730 -3.67 -32.99 -18.42
N GLN A 731 -4.19 -33.95 -17.67
CA GLN A 731 -5.57 -33.96 -17.21
C GLN A 731 -5.64 -33.40 -15.80
N VAL A 732 -6.57 -32.49 -15.57
CA VAL A 732 -6.83 -31.89 -14.27
C VAL A 732 -8.25 -32.17 -13.86
N VAL A 733 -8.45 -32.64 -12.63
CA VAL A 733 -9.77 -32.92 -12.06
C VAL A 733 -9.97 -32.04 -10.83
N ALA A 734 -11.04 -31.26 -10.84
CA ALA A 734 -11.51 -30.48 -9.70
C ALA A 734 -13.00 -30.78 -9.51
N ASP A 735 -13.36 -31.26 -8.31
CA ASP A 735 -14.71 -31.77 -8.00
C ASP A 735 -15.18 -32.83 -9.03
N SER A 736 -16.25 -32.53 -9.77
CA SER A 736 -16.79 -33.38 -10.84
C SER A 736 -16.51 -32.84 -12.24
N ARG A 737 -15.62 -31.86 -12.38
CA ARG A 737 -15.25 -31.21 -13.65
C ARG A 737 -13.83 -31.60 -14.03
N GLN A 738 -13.53 -31.52 -15.31
CA GLN A 738 -12.21 -31.84 -15.85
C GLN A 738 -11.70 -30.75 -16.77
N LEU A 739 -10.39 -30.60 -16.83
CA LEU A 739 -9.69 -29.78 -17.81
C LEU A 739 -8.62 -30.65 -18.49
N SER A 740 -8.64 -30.65 -19.82
CA SER A 740 -7.58 -31.22 -20.64
C SER A 740 -6.66 -30.09 -21.12
N ALA A 741 -5.37 -30.18 -20.81
CA ALA A 741 -4.34 -29.30 -21.33
C ALA A 741 -3.40 -30.08 -22.24
N LEU A 742 -3.50 -29.87 -23.55
CA LEU A 742 -2.67 -30.53 -24.55
C LEU A 742 -1.55 -29.60 -25.00
N PHE A 743 -0.31 -30.02 -24.76
CA PHE A 743 0.93 -29.33 -25.09
C PHE A 743 1.59 -29.90 -26.34
N LEU A 744 1.92 -29.03 -27.29
CA LEU A 744 2.86 -29.31 -28.38
C LEU A 744 4.21 -28.70 -28.03
N LEU A 745 5.13 -29.54 -27.55
CA LEU A 745 6.39 -29.12 -26.97
C LEU A 745 7.50 -29.01 -28.03
N GLU A 746 8.19 -27.87 -28.07
CA GLU A 746 9.51 -27.69 -28.70
C GLU A 746 10.67 -27.85 -27.69
N GLY A 747 10.36 -28.36 -26.48
CA GLY A 747 11.30 -28.50 -25.38
C GLY A 747 10.87 -29.60 -24.40
N GLU A 748 11.03 -29.36 -23.11
CA GLU A 748 10.72 -30.32 -22.05
C GLU A 748 9.58 -29.85 -21.14
N LEU A 749 8.93 -30.81 -20.48
CA LEU A 749 7.97 -30.58 -19.42
C LEU A 749 8.57 -31.01 -18.09
N LEU A 750 8.59 -30.10 -17.14
CA LEU A 750 8.95 -30.35 -15.74
C LEU A 750 7.71 -30.35 -14.87
N ARG A 751 7.72 -31.13 -13.79
CA ARG A 751 6.82 -31.02 -12.65
C ARG A 751 7.65 -30.70 -11.41
N ALA A 752 7.13 -29.82 -10.56
CA ALA A 752 7.74 -29.49 -9.28
C ALA A 752 6.65 -29.14 -8.25
N GLU A 753 7.04 -28.96 -7.00
CA GLU A 753 6.17 -28.46 -5.93
C GLU A 753 6.61 -27.09 -5.46
N GLY A 754 5.64 -26.22 -5.19
CA GLY A 754 5.82 -24.89 -4.60
C GLY A 754 4.71 -24.58 -3.57
N PRO A 755 4.75 -23.41 -2.90
CA PRO A 755 3.62 -22.95 -2.10
C PRO A 755 2.34 -22.90 -2.95
N GLY A 756 1.24 -23.47 -2.43
CA GLY A 756 -0.08 -23.46 -3.05
C GLY A 756 -0.85 -22.16 -2.76
N LEU A 757 -2.18 -22.24 -2.71
CA LEU A 757 -3.01 -21.07 -2.44
C LEU A 757 -2.64 -20.39 -1.09
N PRO A 758 -2.57 -19.04 -1.05
CA PRO A 758 -2.22 -18.32 0.16
C PRO A 758 -3.10 -18.67 1.36
N GLY A 759 -2.50 -18.70 2.56
CA GLY A 759 -3.20 -18.96 3.81
C GLY A 759 -3.60 -20.43 4.06
N ARG A 760 -3.37 -21.34 3.09
CA ARG A 760 -3.63 -22.78 3.27
C ARG A 760 -2.49 -23.53 3.93
N GLY A 761 -1.26 -23.05 3.82
CA GLY A 761 -0.05 -23.71 4.35
C GLY A 761 0.32 -25.01 3.62
N THR A 762 -0.30 -25.28 2.47
CA THR A 762 -0.08 -26.49 1.66
C THR A 762 0.85 -26.21 0.49
N ARG A 763 1.69 -27.19 0.15
CA ARG A 763 2.41 -27.20 -1.14
C ARG A 763 1.51 -27.75 -2.24
N ALA A 764 1.71 -27.30 -3.47
CA ALA A 764 0.95 -27.73 -4.63
C ALA A 764 1.89 -28.07 -5.80
N PRO A 765 1.55 -29.09 -6.62
CA PRO A 765 2.29 -29.37 -7.83
C PRO A 765 2.02 -28.28 -8.88
N PHE A 766 3.07 -27.91 -9.60
CA PHE A 766 3.00 -27.05 -10.78
C PHE A 766 3.89 -27.62 -11.88
N TYR A 767 3.62 -27.21 -13.12
CA TYR A 767 4.39 -27.65 -14.28
C TYR A 767 5.18 -26.48 -14.87
N VAL A 768 6.29 -26.77 -15.54
CA VAL A 768 7.05 -25.78 -16.31
C VAL A 768 7.36 -26.36 -17.68
N VAL A 769 6.87 -25.68 -18.72
CA VAL A 769 7.34 -25.93 -20.09
C VAL A 769 8.62 -25.12 -20.29
N ARG A 770 9.72 -25.80 -20.64
CA ARG A 770 11.05 -25.18 -20.77
C ARG A 770 11.64 -25.46 -22.15
N ALA A 771 12.06 -24.42 -22.84
CA ALA A 771 12.65 -24.51 -24.18
C ALA A 771 13.75 -23.46 -24.36
N ARG A 772 14.78 -23.80 -25.15
CA ARG A 772 15.93 -22.94 -25.39
C ARG A 772 16.12 -22.72 -26.88
N GLY A 773 16.27 -21.46 -27.30
CA GLY A 773 16.45 -21.12 -28.70
C GLY A 773 16.39 -19.62 -28.98
N ARG A 774 16.65 -19.26 -30.24
CA ARG A 774 16.45 -17.89 -30.77
C ARG A 774 15.03 -17.65 -31.24
N ALA A 775 14.36 -18.74 -31.62
CA ALA A 775 12.95 -18.78 -31.96
C ALA A 775 12.37 -20.00 -31.27
N VAL A 776 11.33 -19.80 -30.45
CA VAL A 776 10.62 -20.86 -29.73
C VAL A 776 9.14 -20.63 -29.91
N ARG A 777 8.37 -21.69 -30.16
CA ARG A 777 6.91 -21.65 -30.26
C ARG A 777 6.29 -22.74 -29.41
N LEU A 778 5.54 -22.33 -28.39
CA LEU A 778 4.79 -23.21 -27.51
C LEU A 778 3.30 -23.09 -27.85
N VAL A 779 2.65 -24.21 -28.14
CA VAL A 779 1.20 -24.25 -28.44
C VAL A 779 0.50 -25.14 -27.43
N THR A 780 -0.52 -24.60 -26.78
CA THR A 780 -1.34 -25.29 -25.79
C THR A 780 -2.82 -25.18 -26.15
N VAL A 781 -3.55 -26.29 -26.12
CA VAL A 781 -5.02 -26.30 -26.21
C VAL A 781 -5.59 -26.66 -24.85
N LEU A 782 -6.41 -25.76 -24.30
CA LEU A 782 -7.10 -25.92 -23.02
C LEU A 782 -8.57 -26.19 -23.29
N GLU A 783 -9.05 -27.33 -22.82
CA GLU A 783 -10.44 -27.76 -23.00
C GLU A 783 -11.06 -28.07 -21.62
N PRO A 784 -11.88 -27.16 -21.08
CA PRO A 784 -12.78 -27.47 -19.98
C PRO A 784 -13.83 -28.50 -20.47
N MET A 785 -13.97 -29.60 -19.73
CA MET A 785 -14.85 -30.72 -20.07
C MET A 785 -15.92 -30.89 -18.99
N ALA A 786 -17.18 -30.71 -19.39
CA ALA A 786 -18.32 -31.00 -18.55
C ALA A 786 -18.71 -32.49 -18.56
N GLU A 787 -18.65 -33.16 -19.73
CA GLU A 787 -19.03 -34.57 -19.89
C GLU A 787 -18.05 -35.38 -20.76
N ALA A 788 -17.73 -34.89 -21.96
CA ALA A 788 -16.86 -35.60 -22.91
C ALA A 788 -15.92 -34.65 -23.66
N ALA A 789 -14.73 -35.14 -24.01
CA ALA A 789 -13.76 -34.40 -24.82
C ALA A 789 -14.28 -34.15 -26.25
N HIS A 790 -14.35 -32.88 -26.62
CA HIS A 790 -14.62 -32.37 -27.95
C HIS A 790 -13.34 -32.32 -28.79
N VAL A 791 -12.19 -31.97 -28.21
CA VAL A 791 -10.88 -31.96 -28.87
C VAL A 791 -10.33 -33.38 -28.93
N ARG A 792 -9.94 -33.81 -30.14
CA ARG A 792 -9.37 -35.13 -30.43
C ARG A 792 -7.86 -35.09 -30.67
N GLY A 793 -7.35 -33.95 -31.12
CA GLY A 793 -5.92 -33.75 -31.33
C GLY A 793 -5.62 -32.36 -31.86
N VAL A 794 -4.34 -31.99 -31.86
CA VAL A 794 -3.86 -30.76 -32.47
C VAL A 794 -2.57 -31.03 -33.24
N ARG A 795 -2.42 -30.36 -34.39
CA ARG A 795 -1.25 -30.47 -35.25
C ARG A 795 -0.80 -29.09 -35.70
N VAL A 796 0.51 -28.91 -35.81
CA VAL A 796 1.11 -27.69 -36.35
C VAL A 796 1.76 -28.01 -37.69
N LYS A 797 1.44 -27.23 -38.72
CA LYS A 797 2.01 -27.35 -40.07
C LYS A 797 2.50 -25.98 -40.52
N GLY A 798 3.78 -25.70 -40.33
CA GLY A 798 4.33 -24.36 -40.50
C GLY A 798 3.64 -23.37 -39.55
N GLY A 799 3.07 -22.30 -40.09
CA GLY A 799 2.32 -21.31 -39.28
C GLY A 799 0.92 -21.76 -38.84
N VAL A 800 0.32 -22.75 -39.53
CA VAL A 800 -1.09 -23.16 -39.33
C VAL A 800 -1.21 -24.16 -38.17
N ILE A 801 -2.21 -23.94 -37.32
CA ILE A 801 -2.58 -24.85 -36.23
C ILE A 801 -3.93 -25.50 -36.58
N GLU A 802 -3.97 -26.82 -36.68
CA GLU A 802 -5.19 -27.60 -36.93
C GLU A 802 -5.64 -28.25 -35.62
N VAL A 803 -6.81 -27.88 -35.10
CA VAL A 803 -7.44 -28.54 -33.95
C VAL A 803 -8.52 -29.49 -34.46
N GLU A 804 -8.30 -30.80 -34.26
CA GLU A 804 -9.29 -31.83 -34.61
C GLU A 804 -10.33 -31.89 -33.50
N THR A 805 -11.59 -31.68 -33.86
CA THR A 805 -12.74 -31.73 -32.95
C THR A 805 -13.71 -32.84 -33.36
N THR A 806 -14.69 -33.18 -32.51
CA THR A 806 -15.75 -34.13 -32.90
C THR A 806 -16.59 -33.65 -34.07
N SER A 807 -16.62 -32.34 -34.32
CA SER A 807 -17.38 -31.69 -35.40
C SER A 807 -16.60 -31.45 -36.69
N GLY A 808 -15.28 -31.70 -36.71
CA GLY A 808 -14.44 -31.45 -37.89
C GLY A 808 -13.04 -30.97 -37.51
N VAL A 809 -12.42 -30.16 -38.37
CA VAL A 809 -11.09 -29.58 -38.12
C VAL A 809 -11.19 -28.07 -38.17
N ASP A 810 -10.81 -27.43 -37.08
CA ASP A 810 -10.69 -25.98 -36.96
C ASP A 810 -9.27 -25.58 -37.35
N ARG A 811 -9.14 -24.79 -38.43
CA ARG A 811 -7.84 -24.32 -38.92
C ARG A 811 -7.60 -22.89 -38.47
N HIS A 812 -6.60 -22.71 -37.63
CA HIS A 812 -6.13 -21.41 -37.14
C HIS A 812 -4.92 -20.96 -37.94
N THR A 813 -5.03 -19.79 -38.57
CA THR A 813 -3.97 -19.17 -39.37
C THR A 813 -3.61 -17.83 -38.76
N PRO A 814 -2.47 -17.72 -38.05
CA PRO A 814 -2.01 -16.46 -37.48
C PRO A 814 -1.48 -15.52 -38.55
N SER A 815 -1.68 -14.23 -38.35
CA SER A 815 -0.96 -13.16 -39.06
C SER A 815 -0.51 -12.08 -38.07
N ALA A 816 0.24 -11.09 -38.55
CA ALA A 816 0.74 -10.00 -37.72
C ALA A 816 -0.39 -9.16 -37.07
N ALA A 817 -1.51 -8.96 -37.78
CA ALA A 817 -2.59 -8.06 -37.34
C ALA A 817 -3.98 -8.72 -37.23
N ALA A 818 -4.07 -10.03 -37.48
CA ALA A 818 -5.33 -10.76 -37.48
C ALA A 818 -5.12 -12.25 -37.21
N TRP A 819 -6.20 -12.92 -36.82
CA TRP A 819 -6.27 -14.35 -36.65
C TRP A 819 -7.43 -14.92 -37.47
N GLU A 820 -7.14 -15.81 -38.41
CA GLU A 820 -8.17 -16.45 -39.24
C GLU A 820 -8.50 -17.85 -38.73
N ILE A 821 -9.79 -18.16 -38.67
CA ILE A 821 -10.34 -19.44 -38.22
C ILE A 821 -11.23 -19.99 -39.32
N ALA A 822 -10.93 -21.19 -39.80
CA ALA A 822 -11.78 -21.90 -40.76
C ALA A 822 -12.30 -23.21 -40.14
N SER A 823 -13.63 -23.29 -39.99
CA SER A 823 -14.34 -24.42 -39.39
C SER A 823 -15.41 -24.90 -40.38
N GLY A 824 -15.11 -25.98 -41.12
CA GLY A 824 -15.97 -26.45 -42.21
C GLY A 824 -16.11 -25.40 -43.33
N ALA A 825 -17.34 -24.93 -43.58
CA ALA A 825 -17.63 -23.87 -44.56
C ALA A 825 -17.49 -22.45 -43.97
N THR A 826 -17.44 -22.31 -42.65
CA THR A 826 -17.37 -21.01 -41.97
C THR A 826 -15.92 -20.52 -41.95
N ARG A 827 -15.73 -19.24 -42.29
CA ARG A 827 -14.45 -18.54 -42.15
C ARG A 827 -14.67 -17.26 -41.35
N LEU A 828 -13.94 -17.13 -40.26
CA LEU A 828 -13.95 -15.95 -39.40
C LEU A 828 -12.56 -15.33 -39.39
N ARG A 829 -12.49 -14.01 -39.46
CA ARG A 829 -11.25 -13.25 -39.29
C ARG A 829 -11.41 -12.35 -38.07
N LEU A 830 -10.60 -12.59 -37.06
CA LEU A 830 -10.47 -11.75 -35.88
C LEU A 830 -9.40 -10.70 -36.18
N ALA A 831 -9.72 -9.41 -36.05
CA ALA A 831 -8.81 -8.30 -36.36
C ALA A 831 -8.44 -7.55 -35.07
N GLY A 832 -8.57 -6.22 -35.05
CA GLY A 832 -8.43 -5.44 -33.82
C GLY A 832 -6.99 -5.12 -33.43
N ALA A 833 -6.08 -4.96 -34.39
CA ALA A 833 -4.76 -4.37 -34.14
C ALA A 833 -4.91 -2.94 -33.58
N ARG A 834 -4.08 -2.61 -32.59
CA ARG A 834 -4.13 -1.31 -31.89
C ARG A 834 -2.73 -0.72 -31.81
N ASP A 835 -2.69 0.60 -31.70
CA ASP A 835 -1.48 1.30 -31.28
C ASP A 835 -1.21 1.00 -29.80
N PRO A 836 0.05 0.89 -29.38
CA PRO A 836 0.39 0.71 -27.98
C PRO A 836 -0.16 1.89 -27.16
N GLU A 837 -0.85 1.57 -26.08
CA GLU A 837 -1.27 2.56 -25.09
C GLU A 837 -0.02 3.30 -24.58
N PRO A 838 -0.04 4.64 -24.50
CA PRO A 838 1.07 5.38 -23.92
C PRO A 838 1.36 4.87 -22.50
N PRO A 839 2.63 4.70 -22.12
CA PRO A 839 2.94 4.25 -20.76
C PRO A 839 2.35 5.24 -19.77
N PHE A 840 1.76 4.72 -18.69
CA PHE A 840 1.37 5.52 -17.55
C PHE A 840 2.56 6.34 -17.08
N GLN A 841 2.40 7.66 -17.08
CA GLN A 841 3.39 8.55 -16.51
C GLN A 841 3.18 8.53 -14.99
N PRO A 842 4.23 8.25 -14.19
CA PRO A 842 4.14 8.33 -12.74
C PRO A 842 3.48 9.65 -12.32
N LEU A 843 2.46 9.56 -11.47
CA LEU A 843 1.56 10.69 -11.16
C LEU A 843 2.27 11.83 -10.43
N VAL A 844 3.44 11.53 -9.86
CA VAL A 844 4.43 12.48 -9.37
C VAL A 844 5.80 12.00 -9.85
N GLN A 845 6.44 12.77 -10.74
CA GLN A 845 7.86 12.62 -11.03
C GLN A 845 8.62 13.55 -10.09
N LEU A 846 9.37 12.95 -9.15
CA LEU A 846 10.40 13.68 -8.43
C LEU A 846 11.65 13.64 -9.31
N ASP A 847 12.27 14.80 -9.53
CA ASP A 847 13.58 14.85 -10.20
C ASP A 847 14.55 13.93 -9.45
N PRO A 848 15.28 13.03 -10.14
CA PRO A 848 16.27 12.21 -9.48
C PRO A 848 17.28 13.13 -8.79
N PRO A 849 17.58 12.91 -7.50
CA PRO A 849 18.56 13.72 -6.82
C PRO A 849 19.89 13.64 -7.56
N LYS A 850 20.61 14.76 -7.65
CA LYS A 850 21.98 14.73 -8.17
C LYS A 850 22.77 13.74 -7.30
N PRO A 851 23.41 12.71 -7.89
CA PRO A 851 24.10 11.70 -7.10
C PRO A 851 25.22 12.38 -6.30
N ALA A 852 25.34 11.99 -5.02
CA ALA A 852 26.50 12.34 -4.21
C ALA A 852 27.76 11.74 -4.85
N VAL A 853 28.87 12.45 -4.80
CA VAL A 853 30.16 11.98 -5.35
C VAL A 853 31.22 12.13 -4.27
N ALA A 854 32.02 11.08 -4.06
CA ALA A 854 33.18 11.10 -3.17
C ALA A 854 34.34 10.29 -3.77
N ALA A 855 35.53 10.47 -3.21
CA ALA A 855 36.71 9.69 -3.56
C ALA A 855 36.95 8.55 -2.55
N ALA A 856 37.35 7.39 -3.04
CA ALA A 856 38.08 6.39 -2.26
C ALA A 856 39.56 6.47 -2.64
N LEU A 857 40.42 6.61 -1.64
CA LEU A 857 41.87 6.79 -1.85
C LEU A 857 42.59 5.45 -1.84
N ARG A 858 43.54 5.23 -2.75
CA ARG A 858 44.29 3.97 -2.79
C ARG A 858 45.09 3.78 -1.51
N VAL A 859 45.04 2.59 -0.92
CA VAL A 859 45.82 2.25 0.28
C VAL A 859 47.08 1.47 -0.10
N ASP A 860 48.24 1.88 0.43
CA ASP A 860 49.51 1.18 0.20
C ASP A 860 49.64 -0.11 1.01
N ARG A 861 48.89 -0.21 2.11
CA ARG A 861 48.87 -1.36 3.02
C ARG A 861 47.44 -1.59 3.49
N THR A 862 47.04 -2.86 3.55
CA THR A 862 45.76 -3.26 4.12
C THR A 862 45.62 -2.70 5.55
N PRO A 863 44.59 -1.88 5.83
CA PRO A 863 44.33 -1.39 7.18
C PRO A 863 44.10 -2.54 8.18
N PRO A 864 44.34 -2.34 9.49
CA PRO A 864 44.25 -3.40 10.49
C PRO A 864 42.81 -3.90 10.74
N LEU A 865 41.79 -3.11 10.39
CA LEU A 865 40.37 -3.44 10.56
C LEU A 865 39.97 -3.79 12.00
N ASP A 866 40.56 -3.12 12.99
CA ASP A 866 40.41 -3.36 14.44
C ASP A 866 39.55 -2.31 15.15
N GLY A 867 38.75 -1.54 14.40
CA GLY A 867 38.01 -0.38 14.87
C GLY A 867 38.84 0.89 15.07
N THR A 868 40.12 0.97 14.65
CA THR A 868 40.92 2.21 14.60
C THR A 868 40.83 2.89 13.22
N CYS A 869 41.21 4.16 13.09
CA CYS A 869 41.35 4.80 11.76
C CYS A 869 42.76 4.63 11.18
N ASP A 870 43.59 3.77 11.76
CA ASP A 870 44.98 3.64 11.35
C ASP A 870 45.04 3.07 9.94
N GLY A 871 45.79 3.72 9.05
CA GLY A 871 45.89 3.34 7.64
C GLY A 871 44.80 3.92 6.72
N PHE A 872 43.89 4.76 7.23
CA PHE A 872 42.94 5.52 6.43
C PHE A 872 43.40 6.98 6.26
N ASP A 873 43.27 7.51 5.05
CA ASP A 873 43.50 8.93 4.77
C ASP A 873 42.23 9.74 5.10
N ALA A 874 42.39 10.83 5.86
CA ALA A 874 41.31 11.67 6.35
C ALA A 874 41.03 12.92 5.50
N SER A 875 41.70 13.07 4.35
CA SER A 875 41.58 14.25 3.47
C SER A 875 40.25 14.36 2.74
N GLU A 876 39.63 13.22 2.38
CA GLU A 876 38.37 13.16 1.63
C GLU A 876 37.26 12.42 2.42
N PRO A 877 36.70 13.01 3.50
CA PRO A 877 35.70 12.35 4.33
C PRO A 877 34.30 12.35 3.70
N LEU A 878 33.61 11.23 3.82
CA LEU A 878 32.17 11.12 3.56
C LEU A 878 31.42 11.52 4.84
N ARG A 879 30.67 12.63 4.79
CA ARG A 879 29.93 13.16 5.95
C ARG A 879 28.45 12.81 5.88
N LEU A 880 27.91 12.39 7.03
CA LEU A 880 26.50 12.14 7.28
C LEU A 880 26.07 12.95 8.52
N ASP A 881 25.86 14.25 8.33
CA ASP A 881 25.58 15.22 9.41
C ASP A 881 24.41 16.17 9.09
N LEU A 882 23.75 16.00 7.95
CA LEU A 882 22.67 16.88 7.48
C LEU A 882 21.27 16.28 7.65
N GLU A 883 20.28 17.15 7.80
CA GLU A 883 18.86 16.76 7.95
C GLU A 883 18.30 16.05 6.72
N ASP A 884 18.71 16.45 5.51
CA ASP A 884 18.28 15.81 4.26
C ASP A 884 18.91 14.43 4.02
N GLN A 885 19.95 14.09 4.78
CA GLN A 885 20.54 12.75 4.85
C GLN A 885 19.77 11.83 5.81
N TYR A 886 18.89 12.36 6.67
CA TYR A 886 18.17 11.56 7.66
C TYR A 886 16.80 11.08 7.14
N ARG A 887 16.53 9.80 7.34
CA ARG A 887 15.21 9.18 7.20
C ARG A 887 14.62 8.99 8.57
N ARG A 888 13.49 9.62 8.82
CA ARG A 888 12.80 9.49 10.10
C ARG A 888 11.85 8.30 10.13
N SER A 889 11.68 7.74 11.32
CA SER A 889 10.56 6.87 11.68
C SER A 889 9.38 7.74 12.12
N GLU A 890 9.52 8.47 13.22
CA GLU A 890 8.48 9.41 13.69
C GLU A 890 9.04 10.81 13.89
N GLU A 891 10.03 10.92 14.79
CA GLU A 891 10.59 12.20 15.19
C GLU A 891 11.56 12.77 14.13
N PRO A 892 11.62 14.10 13.96
CA PRO A 892 12.64 14.74 13.13
C PRO A 892 14.08 14.41 13.57
N TYR A 893 15.04 14.69 12.69
CA TYR A 893 16.46 14.52 12.99
C TYR A 893 16.86 15.35 14.23
N SER A 894 17.47 14.71 15.22
CA SER A 894 17.93 15.34 16.46
C SER A 894 19.09 16.32 16.24
N GLY A 895 19.86 16.09 15.18
CA GLY A 895 21.02 16.90 14.80
C GLY A 895 22.34 16.17 15.02
N PRO A 896 23.44 16.70 14.46
CA PRO A 896 24.70 15.98 14.35
C PRO A 896 25.45 15.75 15.67
N GLU A 897 25.09 16.49 16.73
CA GLU A 897 25.66 16.31 18.06
C GLU A 897 25.13 15.03 18.75
N ASP A 898 23.91 14.61 18.40
CA ASP A 898 23.24 13.44 18.98
C ASP A 898 23.39 12.21 18.07
N PHE A 899 23.30 12.40 16.75
CA PHE A 899 23.45 11.33 15.77
C PHE A 899 24.12 11.84 14.50
N SER A 900 25.35 11.42 14.19
CA SER A 900 26.04 11.73 12.93
C SER A 900 27.08 10.66 12.60
N ALA A 901 27.60 10.67 11.37
CA ALA A 901 28.73 9.82 11.01
C ALA A 901 29.72 10.49 10.05
N VAL A 902 30.98 10.10 10.18
CA VAL A 902 32.06 10.43 9.24
C VAL A 902 32.70 9.12 8.80
N ALA A 903 32.80 8.92 7.49
CA ALA A 903 33.44 7.74 6.91
C ALA A 903 34.65 8.11 6.05
N TYR A 904 35.66 7.25 6.08
CA TYR A 904 36.86 7.33 5.26
C TYR A 904 36.93 6.10 4.37
N ALA A 905 36.98 6.31 3.06
CA ALA A 905 37.01 5.24 2.07
C ALA A 905 38.42 5.05 1.51
N GLY A 906 38.94 3.84 1.64
CA GLY A 906 40.19 3.40 1.02
C GLY A 906 39.96 2.24 0.06
N TRP A 907 40.83 2.01 -0.90
CA TRP A 907 40.70 0.84 -1.78
C TRP A 907 42.05 0.25 -2.23
N ASP A 908 42.03 -1.03 -2.57
CA ASP A 908 43.08 -1.69 -3.35
C ASP A 908 42.45 -2.69 -4.35
N ASP A 909 43.30 -3.47 -5.03
CA ASP A 909 42.88 -4.44 -6.04
C ASP A 909 41.97 -5.56 -5.47
N ALA A 910 41.96 -5.77 -4.15
CA ALA A 910 41.23 -6.84 -3.48
C ALA A 910 39.91 -6.36 -2.83
N ALA A 911 39.87 -5.15 -2.26
CA ALA A 911 38.72 -4.71 -1.49
C ALA A 911 38.51 -3.18 -1.45
N LEU A 912 37.27 -2.81 -1.14
CA LEU A 912 36.92 -1.50 -0.60
C LEU A 912 37.06 -1.53 0.93
N TYR A 913 37.79 -0.58 1.49
CA TYR A 913 37.96 -0.40 2.93
C TYR A 913 37.16 0.80 3.42
N LEU A 914 36.48 0.66 4.55
CA LEU A 914 35.73 1.74 5.19
C LEU A 914 36.10 1.84 6.66
N ALA A 915 36.39 3.06 7.12
CA ALA A 915 36.42 3.43 8.54
C ALA A 915 35.30 4.41 8.82
N VAL A 916 34.30 3.99 9.60
CA VAL A 916 33.09 4.75 9.89
C VAL A 916 33.06 5.10 11.37
N GLU A 917 33.19 6.38 11.70
CA GLU A 917 33.04 6.92 13.03
C GLU A 917 31.64 7.52 13.21
N VAL A 918 30.88 6.98 14.16
CA VAL A 918 29.48 7.36 14.43
C VAL A 918 29.41 8.05 15.80
N THR A 919 28.87 9.25 15.80
CA THR A 919 28.46 9.98 17.01
C THR A 919 27.07 9.49 17.38
N LYS A 920 26.95 8.81 18.52
CA LYS A 920 25.69 8.33 19.09
C LYS A 920 25.92 7.90 20.54
N PRO A 921 25.52 8.70 21.55
CA PRO A 921 25.90 8.44 22.94
C PRO A 921 25.31 7.12 23.49
N ASP A 922 24.07 6.80 23.13
CA ASP A 922 23.36 5.61 23.59
C ASP A 922 23.41 4.49 22.53
N LEU A 923 24.42 3.63 22.60
CA LEU A 923 24.57 2.47 21.72
C LEU A 923 23.59 1.35 22.08
N CYS A 924 22.77 0.94 21.11
CA CYS A 924 21.72 -0.06 21.17
C CYS A 924 21.97 -1.14 20.11
N VAL A 925 22.75 -2.16 20.48
CA VAL A 925 23.10 -3.28 19.61
C VAL A 925 22.25 -4.50 19.96
N ARG A 926 21.66 -5.16 18.96
CA ARG A 926 20.92 -6.40 19.18
C ARG A 926 21.83 -7.61 19.35
N ALA A 927 21.45 -8.47 20.29
CA ALA A 927 22.13 -9.74 20.52
C ALA A 927 22.12 -10.61 19.25
N PRO A 928 23.13 -11.48 19.08
CA PRO A 928 23.17 -12.41 17.97
C PRO A 928 21.94 -13.32 17.88
N PRO A 929 21.55 -13.75 16.65
CA PRO A 929 20.53 -14.77 16.47
C PRO A 929 20.85 -16.02 17.30
N GLY A 930 19.91 -16.46 18.14
CA GLY A 930 20.09 -17.59 19.06
C GLY A 930 20.34 -17.19 20.52
N ASP A 931 20.91 -16.00 20.76
CA ASP A 931 21.12 -15.46 22.12
C ASP A 931 19.90 -14.65 22.61
N ALA A 932 19.03 -14.24 21.69
CA ALA A 932 17.73 -13.63 21.97
C ALA A 932 16.63 -14.25 21.10
N PRO A 933 15.37 -14.29 21.60
CA PRO A 933 14.24 -14.66 20.77
C PRO A 933 14.10 -13.74 19.55
N PRO A 934 13.73 -14.26 18.37
CA PRO A 934 13.52 -13.44 17.19
C PRO A 934 12.40 -12.44 17.42
N LEU A 935 12.52 -11.27 16.80
CA LEU A 935 11.54 -10.20 16.94
C LEU A 935 10.20 -10.52 16.30
N ARG A 936 10.18 -11.34 15.24
CA ARG A 936 8.95 -11.74 14.55
C ARG A 936 8.02 -10.54 14.28
N LEU A 937 8.59 -9.42 13.83
CA LEU A 937 7.83 -8.20 13.58
C LEU A 937 7.19 -8.29 12.20
N ASP A 938 7.92 -7.97 11.15
CA ASP A 938 7.49 -8.14 9.77
C ASP A 938 8.60 -8.82 8.97
N ASN A 939 8.55 -8.69 7.64
CA ASN A 939 9.55 -9.26 6.75
C ASN A 939 10.91 -8.52 6.78
N GLU A 940 11.09 -7.52 7.65
CA GLU A 940 12.40 -6.91 7.88
C GLU A 940 13.29 -7.83 8.75
N PRO A 941 14.59 -7.95 8.45
CA PRO A 941 15.48 -8.79 9.25
C PRO A 941 15.75 -8.16 10.62
N ASP A 942 15.71 -8.93 11.71
CA ASP A 942 15.90 -8.42 13.09
C ASP A 942 17.12 -7.50 13.27
N ASP A 943 18.21 -7.77 12.56
CA ASP A 943 19.47 -7.01 12.58
C ASP A 943 19.29 -5.55 12.10
N ILE A 944 18.25 -5.23 11.32
CA ILE A 944 17.94 -3.85 10.89
C ILE A 944 17.41 -2.99 12.04
N HIS A 945 17.00 -3.63 13.14
CA HIS A 945 16.51 -2.99 14.37
C HIS A 945 17.61 -2.89 15.42
N SER A 946 18.83 -2.61 14.96
CA SER A 946 20.04 -2.43 15.75
C SER A 946 20.80 -1.20 15.25
N ASP A 947 21.58 -0.56 16.12
CA ASP A 947 22.65 0.30 15.64
C ASP A 947 23.63 -0.52 14.82
N GLY A 948 24.08 0.04 13.70
CA GLY A 948 24.88 -0.64 12.72
C GLY A 948 24.96 0.16 11.43
N LEU A 949 25.51 -0.46 10.40
CA LEU A 949 25.69 0.16 9.10
C LEU A 949 25.20 -0.76 7.98
N GLN A 950 24.81 -0.16 6.86
CA GLN A 950 24.57 -0.87 5.62
C GLN A 950 25.47 -0.29 4.54
N VAL A 951 25.99 -1.17 3.68
CA VAL A 951 26.85 -0.81 2.56
C VAL A 951 26.26 -1.39 1.30
N TYR A 952 26.14 -0.56 0.26
CA TYR A 952 25.66 -1.00 -1.03
C TYR A 952 26.66 -0.64 -2.13
N LEU A 953 26.90 -1.59 -3.01
CA LEU A 953 27.70 -1.44 -4.22
C LEU A 953 26.82 -1.72 -5.44
N ARG A 954 26.98 -0.91 -6.50
CA ARG A 954 26.28 -1.08 -7.77
C ARG A 954 27.24 -0.97 -8.94
N HIS A 955 27.06 -1.82 -9.95
CA HIS A 955 27.78 -1.71 -11.21
C HIS A 955 27.38 -0.41 -11.94
N PRO A 956 28.32 0.39 -12.48
CA PRO A 956 28.00 1.67 -13.10
C PRO A 956 27.02 1.59 -14.27
N GLU A 957 27.11 0.51 -15.06
CA GLU A 957 26.36 0.36 -16.33
C GLU A 957 25.28 -0.73 -16.30
N THR A 958 25.29 -1.63 -15.32
CA THR A 958 24.33 -2.75 -15.24
C THR A 958 23.43 -2.57 -14.02
N SER A 959 22.41 -3.42 -13.89
CA SER A 959 21.53 -3.47 -12.73
C SER A 959 22.09 -4.29 -11.56
N ASP A 960 23.37 -4.69 -11.61
CA ASP A 960 23.96 -5.52 -10.57
C ASP A 960 24.24 -4.71 -9.31
N VAL A 961 23.78 -5.25 -8.17
CA VAL A 961 23.84 -4.63 -6.86
C VAL A 961 24.27 -5.69 -5.85
N ALA A 962 25.09 -5.29 -4.87
CA ALA A 962 25.42 -6.09 -3.69
C ALA A 962 25.21 -5.24 -2.43
N GLY A 963 24.26 -5.63 -1.58
CA GLY A 963 23.99 -4.98 -0.30
C GLY A 963 24.46 -5.80 0.91
N PHE A 964 24.92 -5.12 1.95
CA PHE A 964 25.38 -5.71 3.21
C PHE A 964 24.82 -4.95 4.41
N LEU A 965 24.34 -5.67 5.42
CA LEU A 965 23.95 -5.16 6.73
C LEU A 965 24.97 -5.63 7.76
N VAL A 966 25.58 -4.69 8.47
CA VAL A 966 26.71 -4.92 9.39
C VAL A 966 26.34 -4.43 10.78
N VAL A 967 26.36 -5.33 11.75
CA VAL A 967 25.97 -5.08 13.15
C VAL A 967 27.17 -5.34 14.07
N PRO A 968 27.55 -4.41 14.95
CA PRO A 968 28.56 -4.63 15.98
C PRO A 968 28.28 -5.86 16.87
N GLU A 969 29.31 -6.57 17.34
CA GLU A 969 29.16 -7.66 18.33
C GLU A 969 30.04 -7.46 19.56
N GLY A 970 29.52 -7.83 20.73
CA GLY A 970 30.17 -7.57 22.01
C GLY A 970 29.74 -6.23 22.62
N ARG A 971 30.41 -5.81 23.70
CA ARG A 971 29.96 -4.68 24.53
C ARG A 971 30.66 -3.36 24.22
N ASP A 972 31.99 -3.37 24.13
CA ASP A 972 32.81 -2.17 23.96
C ASP A 972 33.81 -2.29 22.79
N SER A 973 34.10 -3.49 22.32
CA SER A 973 34.82 -3.77 21.08
C SER A 973 34.62 -5.24 20.68
N GLY A 974 34.86 -5.58 19.42
CA GLY A 974 34.71 -6.95 18.93
C GLY A 974 34.60 -7.07 17.42
N SER A 975 34.16 -8.24 16.95
CA SER A 975 33.82 -8.51 15.56
C SER A 975 32.56 -7.76 15.12
N VAL A 976 32.30 -7.76 13.82
CA VAL A 976 31.01 -7.38 13.26
C VAL A 976 30.29 -8.60 12.70
N ARG A 977 28.97 -8.65 12.90
CA ARG A 977 28.06 -9.58 12.22
C ARG A 977 27.67 -9.00 10.88
N VAL A 978 27.67 -9.84 9.84
CA VAL A 978 27.31 -9.42 8.48
C VAL A 978 26.19 -10.30 7.95
N ARG A 979 25.21 -9.67 7.30
CA ARG A 979 24.14 -10.29 6.53
C ARG A 979 24.08 -9.63 5.15
N GLY A 980 23.71 -10.36 4.11
CA GLY A 980 23.35 -9.76 2.83
C GLY A 980 22.07 -8.94 2.96
N ALA A 981 22.02 -7.76 2.34
CA ALA A 981 20.92 -6.81 2.41
C ALA A 981 20.33 -6.49 1.03
N GLY A 982 19.07 -6.12 1.00
CA GLY A 982 18.36 -5.71 -0.20
C GLY A 982 17.86 -6.86 -1.06
N ASP A 983 17.29 -6.54 -2.22
CA ASP A 983 16.74 -7.53 -3.16
C ASP A 983 17.84 -8.36 -3.84
N ARG A 984 19.08 -7.84 -3.88
CA ARG A 984 20.28 -8.54 -4.32
C ARG A 984 21.31 -8.58 -3.18
N PRO A 985 21.17 -9.53 -2.25
CA PRO A 985 22.04 -9.63 -1.08
C PRO A 985 23.46 -10.00 -1.47
N GLY A 986 24.44 -9.27 -0.93
CA GLY A 986 25.85 -9.63 -1.02
C GLY A 986 26.17 -10.88 -0.18
N VAL A 987 27.28 -11.55 -0.52
CA VAL A 987 27.73 -12.76 0.21
C VAL A 987 28.33 -12.33 1.56
N PRO A 988 27.76 -12.70 2.72
CA PRO A 988 28.24 -12.19 4.02
C PRO A 988 29.73 -12.39 4.29
N GLY A 989 30.29 -13.52 3.83
CA GLY A 989 31.71 -13.86 4.00
C GLY A 989 32.69 -12.97 3.20
N SER A 990 32.20 -12.13 2.29
CA SER A 990 33.04 -11.17 1.56
C SER A 990 33.37 -9.91 2.38
N VAL A 991 32.75 -9.76 3.56
CA VAL A 991 32.98 -8.64 4.46
C VAL A 991 33.68 -9.11 5.73
N ARG A 992 34.77 -8.44 6.09
CA ARG A 992 35.50 -8.69 7.34
C ARG A 992 35.77 -7.38 8.06
N GLY A 993 35.78 -7.38 9.37
CA GLY A 993 36.11 -6.20 10.14
C GLY A 993 35.84 -6.32 11.63
N ALA A 994 36.03 -5.21 12.32
CA ALA A 994 35.82 -5.09 13.75
C ALA A 994 35.26 -3.71 14.09
N TRP A 995 34.85 -3.55 15.34
CA TRP A 995 34.39 -2.28 15.85
C TRP A 995 34.94 -2.04 17.26
N ARG A 996 34.86 -0.78 17.68
CA ARG A 996 35.09 -0.36 19.06
C ARG A 996 34.20 0.82 19.44
N ARG A 997 33.89 0.91 20.73
CA ARG A 997 33.20 2.05 21.31
C ARG A 997 34.15 3.25 21.40
N THR A 998 33.61 4.45 21.16
CA THR A 998 34.32 5.71 21.32
C THR A 998 33.69 6.51 22.47
N GLN A 999 34.27 7.67 22.82
CA GLN A 999 33.69 8.53 23.86
C GLN A 999 32.33 9.09 23.48
N GLN A 1000 32.08 9.27 22.18
CA GLN A 1000 30.87 9.92 21.64
C GLN A 1000 29.96 8.94 20.88
N GLY A 1001 30.36 7.68 20.71
CA GLY A 1001 29.56 6.65 20.06
C GLY A 1001 30.38 5.40 19.75
N TYR A 1002 30.59 5.09 18.47
CA TYR A 1002 31.30 3.89 18.06
C TYR A 1002 32.02 4.07 16.72
N ARG A 1003 33.01 3.21 16.47
CA ARG A 1003 33.75 3.17 15.21
C ARG A 1003 33.78 1.76 14.67
N VAL A 1004 33.49 1.62 13.38
CA VAL A 1004 33.54 0.35 12.65
C VAL A 1004 34.56 0.44 11.53
N THR A 1005 35.42 -0.55 11.40
CA THR A 1005 36.28 -0.71 10.22
C THR A 1005 36.02 -2.03 9.52
N ILE A 1006 35.78 -1.98 8.21
CA ILE A 1006 35.50 -3.15 7.39
C ILE A 1006 36.28 -3.13 6.08
N ALA A 1007 36.53 -4.31 5.55
CA ALA A 1007 36.88 -4.55 4.16
C ALA A 1007 35.74 -5.31 3.48
N VAL A 1008 35.29 -4.81 2.34
CA VAL A 1008 34.31 -5.44 1.45
C VAL A 1008 35.06 -5.90 0.21
N ALA A 1009 35.23 -7.20 0.02
CA ALA A 1009 35.84 -7.73 -1.19
C ALA A 1009 35.01 -7.32 -2.42
N TRP A 1010 35.69 -6.97 -3.51
CA TRP A 1010 35.01 -6.56 -4.73
C TRP A 1010 34.10 -7.68 -5.25
N PRO A 1011 32.83 -7.37 -5.62
CA PRO A 1011 31.97 -8.35 -6.29
C PRO A 1011 32.60 -8.86 -7.59
N GLU A 1012 32.28 -10.08 -8.02
CA GLU A 1012 32.87 -10.71 -9.22
C GLU A 1012 32.70 -9.87 -10.50
N TRP A 1013 31.67 -9.03 -10.55
CA TRP A 1013 31.38 -8.12 -11.66
C TRP A 1013 32.22 -6.82 -11.65
N HIS A 1014 32.99 -6.54 -10.59
CA HIS A 1014 33.76 -5.30 -10.47
C HIS A 1014 35.28 -5.53 -10.60
N HIS A 1015 35.92 -4.71 -11.42
CA HIS A 1015 37.37 -4.67 -11.54
C HIS A 1015 37.90 -3.27 -11.15
N ALA A 1016 38.45 -3.17 -9.94
CA ALA A 1016 38.95 -1.91 -9.38
C ALA A 1016 40.23 -1.45 -10.11
N HIS A 1017 40.28 -0.16 -10.45
CA HIS A 1017 41.41 0.48 -11.09
C HIS A 1017 41.38 1.99 -10.84
N VAL A 1018 42.55 2.64 -10.96
CA VAL A 1018 42.66 4.11 -10.79
C VAL A 1018 41.81 4.82 -11.85
N GLY A 1019 40.95 5.74 -11.41
CA GLY A 1019 39.98 6.45 -12.23
C GLY A 1019 38.65 5.70 -12.43
N GLY A 1020 38.54 4.47 -11.90
CA GLY A 1020 37.28 3.71 -11.92
C GLY A 1020 36.20 4.35 -11.05
N GLN A 1021 34.94 4.02 -11.34
CA GLN A 1021 33.79 4.45 -10.55
C GLN A 1021 32.95 3.24 -10.13
N VAL A 1022 32.32 3.34 -8.96
CA VAL A 1022 31.35 2.36 -8.48
C VAL A 1022 30.16 3.09 -7.85
N GLY A 1023 28.94 2.61 -8.11
CA GLY A 1023 27.77 3.11 -7.39
C GLY A 1023 27.88 2.71 -5.92
N PHE A 1024 27.72 3.65 -5.01
CA PHE A 1024 27.98 3.44 -3.58
C PHE A 1024 26.92 4.12 -2.72
N ASP A 1025 26.54 3.46 -1.62
CA ASP A 1025 25.84 4.13 -0.54
C ASP A 1025 26.22 3.56 0.83
N LEU A 1026 26.23 4.42 1.83
CA LEU A 1026 26.47 4.10 3.23
C LEU A 1026 25.28 4.58 4.06
N ILE A 1027 24.66 3.65 4.78
CA ILE A 1027 23.51 3.93 5.64
C ILE A 1027 23.87 3.61 7.09
N ILE A 1028 23.55 4.49 8.03
CA ILE A 1028 23.74 4.24 9.47
C ILE A 1028 22.37 4.07 10.10
N ASN A 1029 22.13 2.90 10.70
CA ASN A 1029 20.88 2.62 11.39
C ASN A 1029 20.88 3.24 12.78
N GLU A 1030 19.78 3.85 13.17
CA GLU A 1030 19.57 4.39 14.51
C GLU A 1030 18.56 3.55 15.28
N MET A 1031 18.96 3.02 16.43
CA MET A 1031 18.09 2.37 17.39
C MET A 1031 18.08 3.14 18.72
N LEU A 1032 16.91 3.40 19.30
CA LEU A 1032 16.82 4.09 20.60
C LEU A 1032 16.43 3.10 21.72
N PRO A 1033 16.88 3.33 22.96
CA PRO A 1033 16.51 2.49 24.09
C PRO A 1033 14.99 2.33 24.26
N GLY A 1034 14.54 1.10 24.52
CA GLY A 1034 13.13 0.79 24.80
C GLY A 1034 12.20 0.78 23.58
N ARG A 1035 12.74 0.83 22.36
CA ARG A 1035 12.00 0.61 21.12
C ARG A 1035 11.99 -0.86 20.70
N GLU A 1036 10.97 -1.23 19.93
CA GLU A 1036 10.92 -2.51 19.21
C GLU A 1036 11.56 -2.37 17.82
N ARG A 1037 11.37 -1.20 17.19
CA ARG A 1037 11.84 -0.89 15.82
C ARG A 1037 12.86 0.24 15.80
N ARG A 1038 13.68 0.28 14.75
CA ARG A 1038 14.63 1.37 14.48
C ARG A 1038 13.93 2.74 14.49
N ALA A 1039 14.63 3.77 14.94
CA ALA A 1039 14.13 5.15 15.04
C ALA A 1039 14.40 5.97 13.78
N GLY A 1040 15.42 5.61 13.01
CA GLY A 1040 15.81 6.36 11.83
C GLY A 1040 17.02 5.78 11.13
N GLN A 1041 17.43 6.44 10.05
CA GLN A 1041 18.62 6.09 9.27
C GLN A 1041 19.28 7.35 8.71
N LEU A 1042 20.60 7.48 8.83
CA LEU A 1042 21.38 8.43 8.03
C LEU A 1042 21.79 7.75 6.73
N VAL A 1043 21.68 8.44 5.60
CA VAL A 1043 21.98 7.93 4.26
C VAL A 1043 22.91 8.90 3.56
N TRP A 1044 24.10 8.44 3.19
CA TRP A 1044 25.14 9.29 2.64
C TRP A 1044 24.68 10.01 1.36
N SER A 1045 24.05 9.28 0.42
CA SER A 1045 23.58 9.85 -0.84
C SER A 1045 22.33 10.73 -0.74
N GLY A 1046 21.67 10.75 0.43
CA GLY A 1046 20.42 11.48 0.66
C GLY A 1046 19.32 10.59 1.23
N GLY A 1047 18.86 10.92 2.44
CA GLY A 1047 17.85 10.18 3.17
C GLY A 1047 16.45 10.57 2.74
N ASN A 1048 16.17 11.87 2.80
CA ASN A 1048 14.91 12.56 2.51
C ASN A 1048 13.68 11.65 2.45
N GLY A 1049 13.01 11.52 3.60
CA GLY A 1049 11.76 10.79 3.71
C GLY A 1049 11.72 9.88 4.92
N TRP A 1050 11.15 8.70 4.73
CA TRP A 1050 10.80 7.78 5.80
C TRP A 1050 11.54 6.46 5.69
N VAL A 1051 11.80 5.83 6.85
CA VAL A 1051 12.35 4.47 6.92
C VAL A 1051 11.32 3.39 6.57
N TRP A 1052 10.04 3.76 6.50
CA TRP A 1052 8.89 2.91 6.17
C TRP A 1052 9.01 2.27 4.79
N LEU A 1053 8.58 1.01 4.67
CA LEU A 1053 8.63 0.18 3.44
C LEU A 1053 10.04 -0.10 2.90
N ARG A 1054 11.11 0.44 3.50
CA ARG A 1054 12.49 0.25 3.05
C ARG A 1054 13.15 -0.97 3.67
N GLY A 1055 12.99 -1.19 4.97
CA GLY A 1055 13.74 -2.25 5.67
C GLY A 1055 15.25 -2.11 5.47
N ASP A 1056 15.86 -3.20 5.03
CA ASP A 1056 17.25 -3.32 4.60
C ASP A 1056 17.41 -3.20 3.08
N ARG A 1057 16.53 -2.45 2.40
CA ARG A 1057 16.60 -2.19 0.96
C ARG A 1057 16.96 -0.73 0.69
N GLN A 1058 17.80 -0.51 -0.31
CA GLN A 1058 18.12 0.81 -0.86
C GLN A 1058 17.88 0.81 -2.36
N ASP A 1059 17.22 1.86 -2.83
CA ASP A 1059 16.95 2.09 -4.25
C ASP A 1059 18.26 2.34 -5.02
N PRO A 1060 18.66 1.46 -5.97
CA PRO A 1060 19.91 1.57 -6.72
C PRO A 1060 20.04 2.85 -7.54
N GLU A 1061 18.93 3.50 -7.90
CA GLU A 1061 18.95 4.77 -8.62
C GLU A 1061 19.34 5.95 -7.73
N ARG A 1062 19.28 5.78 -6.40
CA ARG A 1062 19.68 6.79 -5.41
C ARG A 1062 21.11 6.66 -4.93
N PHE A 1063 21.86 5.66 -5.41
CA PHE A 1063 23.24 5.49 -4.97
C PHE A 1063 24.07 6.69 -5.41
N GLY A 1064 25.01 7.10 -4.56
CA GLY A 1064 26.05 8.03 -4.98
C GLY A 1064 27.11 7.31 -5.82
N ILE A 1065 28.18 8.03 -6.14
CA ILE A 1065 29.31 7.54 -6.93
C ILE A 1065 30.57 7.66 -6.08
N LEU A 1066 31.31 6.57 -5.99
CA LEU A 1066 32.62 6.53 -5.37
C LEU A 1066 33.69 6.42 -6.46
N GLU A 1067 34.57 7.42 -6.56
CA GLU A 1067 35.67 7.48 -7.51
C GLU A 1067 36.94 6.86 -6.92
N LEU A 1068 37.55 5.91 -7.62
CA LEU A 1068 38.74 5.21 -7.18
C LEU A 1068 39.99 6.03 -7.54
N VAL A 1069 40.51 6.79 -6.58
CA VAL A 1069 41.65 7.70 -6.77
C VAL A 1069 42.95 7.01 -6.36
N GLY A 1070 44.00 7.22 -7.16
CA GLY A 1070 45.29 6.53 -7.07
C GLY A 1070 46.34 7.20 -6.19
#